data_AF-A0AAV9TQL3-F1
#
_entry.id   AF-A0AAV9TQL3-F1
#
_cell.length_a   1.000
_cell.length_b   1.000
_cell.length_c   1.000
_cell.angle_alpha   90.00
_cell.angle_beta   90.00
_cell.angle_gamma   90.00
#
_symmetry.space_group_name_H-M   'P 1'
#
loop_
_entity.id
_entity.type
_entity.pdbx_description
1 polymer ?
#
loop_
_entity_poly.entity_id
_entity_poly.type
_entity_poly.pdbx_seq_one_letter_code
_entity_poly.pdbx_strand_id
1 'polypeptide(L)'
;MAASNSTLPAPLGSPPVWAENRQALCDALPYFKAHEGSMYTKDKVIKGMLLNAFTTVRDFLGSEVIITTLGGGRERNSQGDLVRVREARPFILPSCHAASETNVPIGIILGKQYPGLPVEIKHSFNVLAFFIITDIWSEKDDRGFDIHKIRLEKTNRAMPSWWQLSAEMQSSTQLRELREFPTFRADCTKCRQSSKQMFIQGWTCLNAECEGSFAFTPAIDISELTVASYHASSIAWCVTCHQGSKAIFSCGWSCLNQKCNSFFNFPAGTDVNHLTYSEDFLLERTSYQVPQQPLQPPLPDTTAPGLLGTEKAMRDGIVCPECHRCARRVDWTKWSYEDPRCNFTLLAPPLPFPLANVLAESKQQQRLRSGFQSKAFNKHILKSASQANGYAMEQYLLPDPLNTDTIIGSVTVFRATPAINARAGAPDQIWDLLQHDTVRDFGFQRKPAIHVGLPSEKLTRNFLQNWGAPYKFAVNVHSRPFSEAPESIIGALKRMQWAGKQSIATTNKTIDAYAQQPGFSEIVPCDTLTSNFVDFNELLSIGYMEEDKISYHDDGEDTLGPTVATLSLGSPAQMCFKIKPSYAGKGTKVLQLPIFHGDLVVMHGTRIHQAYLHRVVPKGKRRFALTCRNIVLETIEDDDARAEAAQNSILPEVSELWDYPKDEDVESHNENAGASKRAVDEPQSTTGRTTKRHKTEA
;
A
#
# COMPACT_ATOMS: atom_id res chain seq x y z
N MET A 1 -1.04 3.83 -46.14
CA MET A 1 -0.05 4.92 -46.19
C MET A 1 1.02 4.63 -45.16
N ALA A 2 2.28 4.69 -45.58
CA ALA A 2 3.43 4.29 -44.76
C ALA A 2 3.52 5.15 -43.48
N ALA A 3 3.63 4.50 -42.33
CA ALA A 3 3.94 5.17 -41.07
C ALA A 3 5.37 5.71 -41.17
N SER A 4 5.51 7.03 -41.33
CA SER A 4 6.78 7.71 -41.11
C SER A 4 7.13 7.52 -39.63
N ASN A 5 8.14 6.68 -39.34
CA ASN A 5 8.81 6.65 -38.04
C ASN A 5 9.54 8.00 -37.85
N SER A 6 8.80 9.07 -37.54
CA SER A 6 9.41 10.29 -37.03
C SER A 6 9.82 10.02 -35.58
N THR A 7 11.09 9.73 -35.37
CA THR A 7 11.68 9.68 -34.03
C THR A 7 11.53 11.07 -33.41
N LEU A 8 10.83 11.16 -32.29
CA LEU A 8 10.74 12.42 -31.55
C LEU A 8 12.16 12.92 -31.20
N PRO A 9 12.40 14.23 -31.21
CA PRO A 9 13.70 14.79 -30.86
C PRO A 9 14.08 14.47 -29.41
N ALA A 10 15.38 14.41 -29.15
CA ALA A 10 15.89 14.15 -27.80
C ALA A 10 15.61 15.33 -26.86
N PRO A 11 15.29 15.06 -25.58
CA PRO A 11 15.16 16.10 -24.56
C PRO A 11 16.51 16.74 -24.23
N LEU A 12 16.49 17.96 -23.70
CA LEU A 12 17.68 18.71 -23.26
C LEU A 12 18.51 17.94 -22.20
N GLY A 13 17.84 17.17 -21.35
CA GLY A 13 18.48 16.40 -20.29
C GLY A 13 17.75 15.10 -19.96
N SER A 14 18.16 14.47 -18.87
CA SER A 14 17.52 13.27 -18.33
C SER A 14 16.69 13.58 -17.10
N PRO A 15 15.65 12.79 -16.80
CA PRO A 15 14.85 13.00 -15.60
C PRO A 15 15.69 12.88 -14.32
N PRO A 16 15.50 13.78 -13.34
CA PRO A 16 16.19 13.72 -12.05
C PRO A 16 15.78 12.51 -11.21
N VAL A 17 14.59 11.94 -11.48
CA VAL A 17 14.13 10.66 -10.92
C VAL A 17 13.23 9.96 -11.94
N TRP A 18 13.35 8.65 -12.10
CA TRP A 18 12.48 7.86 -12.99
C TRP A 18 12.14 6.48 -12.43
N ALA A 19 11.21 5.77 -13.08
CA ALA A 19 10.89 4.39 -12.76
C ALA A 19 10.27 3.67 -13.96
N GLU A 20 10.47 2.35 -14.06
CA GLU A 20 9.69 1.50 -14.97
C GLU A 20 8.43 0.93 -14.33
N ASN A 21 8.34 1.02 -13.01
CA ASN A 21 7.28 0.44 -12.22
C ASN A 21 6.65 1.49 -11.30
N ARG A 22 5.32 1.52 -11.24
CA ARG A 22 4.58 2.48 -10.41
C ARG A 22 4.73 2.24 -8.91
N GLN A 23 4.79 0.99 -8.46
CA GLN A 23 5.09 0.67 -7.06
C GLN A 23 6.46 1.22 -6.67
N ALA A 24 7.48 1.21 -7.56
CA ALA A 24 8.79 1.79 -7.24
C ALA A 24 8.71 3.29 -6.93
N LEU A 25 7.92 4.07 -7.69
CA LEU A 25 7.63 5.47 -7.35
C LEU A 25 6.95 5.58 -5.98
N CYS A 26 5.94 4.74 -5.74
CA CYS A 26 5.18 4.75 -4.50
C CYS A 26 6.01 4.29 -3.30
N ASP A 27 7.01 3.44 -3.49
CA ASP A 27 7.90 3.01 -2.41
C ASP A 27 8.93 4.11 -2.14
N ALA A 28 9.54 4.70 -3.18
CA ALA A 28 10.65 5.64 -3.04
C ALA A 28 10.26 7.09 -2.76
N LEU A 29 9.18 7.61 -3.35
CA LEU A 29 8.89 9.04 -3.32
C LEU A 29 7.95 9.42 -2.16
N PRO A 30 8.32 10.35 -1.25
CA PRO A 30 7.46 10.76 -0.15
C PRO A 30 6.25 11.58 -0.64
N TYR A 31 6.37 12.20 -1.83
CA TYR A 31 5.36 13.04 -2.44
C TYR A 31 4.45 12.31 -3.45
N PHE A 32 4.58 10.98 -3.62
CA PHE A 32 3.69 10.22 -4.48
C PHE A 32 3.50 8.79 -3.96
N LYS A 33 2.30 8.45 -3.43
CA LYS A 33 1.94 7.10 -2.96
C LYS A 33 0.66 6.54 -3.62
N ALA A 34 0.33 7.01 -4.83
CA ALA A 34 -0.90 6.63 -5.54
C ALA A 34 -0.66 5.43 -6.49
N HIS A 35 -0.87 4.21 -5.97
CA HIS A 35 -0.65 2.96 -6.72
C HIS A 35 -1.62 2.75 -7.89
N GLU A 36 -2.78 3.41 -7.90
CA GLU A 36 -3.83 3.24 -8.92
C GLU A 36 -4.38 4.58 -9.42
N GLY A 37 -4.41 5.60 -8.56
CA GLY A 37 -4.82 6.96 -8.92
C GLY A 37 -3.72 7.78 -9.61
N SER A 38 -4.12 8.91 -10.20
CA SER A 38 -3.20 9.93 -10.70
C SER A 38 -2.75 10.92 -9.62
N MET A 39 -3.49 11.06 -8.52
CA MET A 39 -3.24 12.09 -7.51
C MET A 39 -2.99 11.48 -6.14
N TYR A 40 -1.99 11.99 -5.44
CA TYR A 40 -1.69 11.61 -4.06
C TYR A 40 -1.93 12.78 -3.11
N THR A 41 -2.75 12.55 -2.10
CA THR A 41 -3.02 13.50 -1.01
C THR A 41 -2.54 12.94 0.30
N LYS A 42 -2.04 13.84 1.16
CA LYS A 42 -1.68 13.54 2.54
C LYS A 42 -2.15 14.71 3.40
N ASP A 43 -2.79 14.39 4.53
CA ASP A 43 -3.31 15.40 5.47
C ASP A 43 -4.25 16.41 4.79
N LYS A 44 -5.08 15.91 3.87
CA LYS A 44 -6.01 16.69 3.03
C LYS A 44 -5.32 17.73 2.13
N VAL A 45 -4.03 17.60 1.82
CA VAL A 45 -3.30 18.45 0.86
C VAL A 45 -2.72 17.58 -0.26
N ILE A 46 -2.79 18.03 -1.51
CA ILE A 46 -2.14 17.32 -2.62
C ILE A 46 -0.61 17.41 -2.51
N LYS A 47 0.08 16.29 -2.75
CA LYS A 47 1.55 16.20 -2.68
C LYS A 47 2.19 15.78 -3.99
N GLY A 48 1.48 15.04 -4.85
CA GLY A 48 2.00 14.67 -6.16
C GLY A 48 0.92 14.26 -7.13
N MET A 49 1.26 14.33 -8.41
CA MET A 49 0.39 14.02 -9.52
C MET A 49 1.13 13.30 -10.64
N LEU A 50 0.47 12.32 -11.26
CA LEU A 50 0.94 11.63 -12.45
C LEU A 50 0.05 11.96 -13.65
N LEU A 51 0.70 12.45 -14.70
CA LEU A 51 0.14 12.68 -16.03
C LEU A 51 0.55 11.50 -16.94
N ASN A 52 -0.39 10.83 -17.60
CA ASN A 52 -0.09 9.64 -18.42
C ASN A 52 -1.04 9.55 -19.63
N ALA A 53 -1.45 8.35 -20.04
CA ALA A 53 -2.13 8.06 -21.31
C ALA A 53 -3.45 8.79 -21.61
N PHE A 54 -4.15 9.31 -20.60
CA PHE A 54 -5.52 9.80 -20.77
C PHE A 54 -5.61 11.29 -20.44
N THR A 55 -5.14 12.12 -21.37
CA THR A 55 -5.34 13.57 -21.28
C THR A 55 -6.82 13.92 -21.36
N THR A 56 -7.10 15.18 -21.09
CA THR A 56 -8.43 15.75 -21.20
C THR A 56 -8.39 16.91 -22.18
N VAL A 57 -9.57 17.40 -22.58
CA VAL A 57 -9.69 18.57 -23.43
C VAL A 57 -8.87 19.73 -22.83
N ARG A 58 -8.05 20.34 -23.70
CA ARG A 58 -7.16 21.47 -23.36
C ARG A 58 -6.21 21.15 -22.21
N ASP A 59 -5.72 19.93 -22.07
CA ASP A 59 -4.51 19.72 -21.27
C ASP A 59 -3.31 20.34 -22.00
N PHE A 60 -2.44 21.02 -21.25
CA PHE A 60 -1.26 21.69 -21.78
C PHE A 60 -0.04 21.30 -20.94
N LEU A 61 1.00 20.80 -21.61
CA LEU A 61 2.27 20.44 -21.01
C LEU A 61 3.36 21.38 -21.53
N GLY A 62 3.58 22.48 -20.83
CA GLY A 62 4.69 23.38 -21.09
C GLY A 62 5.94 22.98 -20.31
N SER A 63 7.01 23.75 -20.51
CA SER A 63 8.26 23.54 -19.80
C SER A 63 8.28 24.15 -18.40
N GLU A 64 7.45 25.15 -18.13
CA GLU A 64 7.33 25.78 -16.81
C GLU A 64 5.89 25.82 -16.30
N VAL A 65 4.90 25.72 -17.19
CA VAL A 65 3.47 25.74 -16.87
C VAL A 65 2.83 24.47 -17.36
N ILE A 66 1.99 23.87 -16.52
CA ILE A 66 1.18 22.71 -16.87
C ILE A 66 -0.27 23.04 -16.56
N ILE A 67 -1.18 22.76 -17.48
CA ILE A 67 -2.61 22.85 -17.25
C ILE A 67 -3.22 21.48 -17.43
N THR A 68 -3.96 21.00 -16.42
CA THR A 68 -4.59 19.69 -16.48
C THR A 68 -5.89 19.67 -15.69
N THR A 69 -6.67 18.60 -15.87
CA THR A 69 -7.98 18.42 -15.24
C THR A 69 -7.89 17.61 -13.96
N LEU A 70 -8.64 18.06 -12.94
CA LEU A 70 -8.88 17.34 -11.71
C LEU A 70 -10.08 16.39 -11.84
N GLY A 71 -9.96 15.21 -11.24
CA GLY A 71 -11.10 14.36 -10.90
C GLY A 71 -11.30 13.11 -11.76
N GLY A 72 -12.51 12.54 -11.63
CA GLY A 72 -12.90 11.23 -12.16
C GLY A 72 -14.14 11.32 -13.04
N GLY A 73 -15.06 10.38 -12.96
CA GLY A 73 -16.28 10.35 -13.80
C GLY A 73 -16.04 9.77 -15.20
N ARG A 74 -14.90 9.09 -15.38
CA ARG A 74 -14.52 8.42 -16.61
C ARG A 74 -14.68 6.91 -16.49
N GLU A 75 -15.07 6.28 -17.59
CA GLU A 75 -15.18 4.82 -17.74
C GLU A 75 -14.51 4.41 -19.04
N ARG A 76 -14.06 3.15 -19.11
CA ARG A 76 -13.50 2.62 -20.36
C ARG A 76 -14.63 2.34 -21.34
N ASN A 77 -14.54 2.90 -22.55
CA ASN A 77 -15.43 2.55 -23.64
C ASN A 77 -15.03 1.18 -24.23
N SER A 78 -15.76 0.73 -25.26
CA SER A 78 -15.49 -0.53 -25.99
C SER A 78 -14.12 -0.57 -26.68
N GLN A 79 -13.49 0.58 -26.91
CA GLN A 79 -12.15 0.72 -27.50
C GLN A 79 -11.05 0.76 -26.43
N GLY A 80 -11.40 0.75 -25.15
CA GLY A 80 -10.48 0.80 -24.02
C GLY A 80 -10.11 2.21 -23.55
N ASP A 81 -10.63 3.26 -24.20
CA ASP A 81 -10.37 4.66 -23.86
C ASP A 81 -11.15 5.10 -22.63
N LEU A 82 -10.51 5.87 -21.75
CA LEU A 82 -11.17 6.49 -20.60
C LEU A 82 -11.95 7.74 -21.03
N VAL A 83 -13.25 7.57 -21.29
CA VAL A 83 -14.17 8.64 -21.67
C VAL A 83 -15.01 9.10 -20.48
N ARG A 84 -15.32 10.40 -20.40
CA ARG A 84 -16.15 10.94 -19.31
C ARG A 84 -17.62 10.60 -19.53
N VAL A 85 -18.22 9.84 -18.62
CA VAL A 85 -19.64 9.44 -18.70
C VAL A 85 -20.50 10.17 -17.66
N ARG A 86 -19.87 10.88 -16.72
CA ARG A 86 -20.54 11.65 -15.66
C ARG A 86 -19.63 12.75 -15.13
N GLU A 87 -20.23 13.71 -14.42
CA GLU A 87 -19.52 14.79 -13.75
C GLU A 87 -18.43 14.27 -12.80
N ALA A 88 -17.33 15.01 -12.75
CA ALA A 88 -16.25 14.71 -11.81
C ALA A 88 -16.71 15.02 -10.38
N ARG A 89 -16.52 14.08 -9.46
CA ARG A 89 -16.77 14.36 -8.03
C ARG A 89 -15.70 15.33 -7.51
N PRO A 90 -16.07 16.37 -6.74
CA PRO A 90 -15.16 17.42 -6.30
C PRO A 90 -14.26 17.03 -5.11
N PHE A 91 -14.09 15.73 -4.80
CA PHE A 91 -13.42 15.28 -3.58
C PHE A 91 -11.97 15.76 -3.45
N ILE A 92 -11.29 16.02 -4.57
CA ILE A 92 -9.90 16.47 -4.58
C ILE A 92 -9.78 17.99 -4.47
N LEU A 93 -10.83 18.75 -4.82
CA LEU A 93 -10.77 20.21 -4.86
C LEU A 93 -10.34 20.83 -3.53
N PRO A 94 -10.88 20.43 -2.36
CA PRO A 94 -10.43 21.00 -1.09
C PRO A 94 -8.92 20.85 -0.87
N SER A 95 -8.34 19.73 -1.32
CA SER A 95 -6.90 19.49 -1.20
C SER A 95 -6.06 20.30 -2.18
N CYS A 96 -6.59 20.59 -3.37
CA CYS A 96 -5.97 21.50 -4.32
C CYS A 96 -6.04 22.96 -3.86
N HIS A 97 -7.19 23.41 -3.33
CA HIS A 97 -7.35 24.74 -2.73
C HIS A 97 -6.39 24.92 -1.57
N ALA A 98 -6.33 23.97 -0.62
CA ALA A 98 -5.39 24.03 0.49
C ALA A 98 -3.92 24.13 0.01
N ALA A 99 -3.53 23.37 -1.02
CA ALA A 99 -2.18 23.45 -1.59
C ALA A 99 -1.91 24.80 -2.31
N SER A 100 -2.91 25.37 -2.98
CA SER A 100 -2.81 26.69 -3.63
C SER A 100 -2.72 27.84 -2.63
N GLU A 101 -3.46 27.76 -1.52
CA GLU A 101 -3.45 28.77 -0.45
C GLU A 101 -2.14 28.77 0.33
N THR A 102 -1.55 27.59 0.51
CA THR A 102 -0.30 27.41 1.28
C THR A 102 0.95 27.30 0.41
N ASN A 103 0.81 27.44 -0.92
CA ASN A 103 1.87 27.27 -1.91
C ASN A 103 2.71 25.99 -1.72
N VAL A 104 2.06 24.88 -1.37
CA VAL A 104 2.73 23.59 -1.16
C VAL A 104 3.24 23.04 -2.50
N PRO A 105 4.53 22.67 -2.61
CA PRO A 105 5.07 21.98 -3.77
C PRO A 105 4.39 20.64 -4.03
N ILE A 106 4.09 20.38 -5.30
CA ILE A 106 3.48 19.15 -5.80
C ILE A 106 4.47 18.50 -6.77
N GLY A 107 4.89 17.27 -6.49
CA GLY A 107 5.75 16.52 -7.40
C GLY A 107 4.97 16.07 -8.63
N ILE A 108 5.40 16.48 -9.82
CA ILE A 108 4.75 16.10 -11.07
C ILE A 108 5.54 14.99 -11.75
N ILE A 109 4.85 13.92 -12.12
CA ILE A 109 5.38 12.75 -12.80
C ILE A 109 4.72 12.66 -14.17
N LEU A 110 5.51 12.42 -15.21
CA LEU A 110 5.09 12.24 -16.58
C LEU A 110 5.32 10.79 -17.00
N GLY A 111 4.25 10.12 -17.42
CA GLY A 111 4.32 8.79 -17.98
C GLY A 111 4.59 8.83 -19.49
N LYS A 112 5.31 7.82 -19.99
CA LYS A 112 5.71 7.71 -21.41
C LYS A 112 4.55 7.73 -22.40
N GLN A 113 3.36 7.33 -21.94
CA GLN A 113 2.17 7.23 -22.78
C GLN A 113 1.42 8.57 -22.91
N TYR A 114 1.90 9.65 -22.29
CA TYR A 114 1.25 10.95 -22.42
C TYR A 114 1.14 11.36 -23.91
N PRO A 115 -0.06 11.70 -24.42
CA PRO A 115 -0.25 12.10 -25.80
C PRO A 115 0.45 13.41 -26.17
N GLY A 116 0.94 13.54 -27.41
CA GLY A 116 1.44 14.80 -27.94
C GLY A 116 2.75 15.29 -27.32
N LEU A 117 3.62 14.37 -26.88
CA LEU A 117 4.93 14.74 -26.32
C LEU A 117 5.82 15.40 -27.38
N PRO A 118 6.46 16.54 -27.06
CA PRO A 118 7.35 17.23 -28.00
C PRO A 118 8.74 16.57 -28.10
N VAL A 119 9.10 15.73 -27.12
CA VAL A 119 10.40 15.09 -26.98
C VAL A 119 10.26 13.60 -26.70
N GLU A 120 11.32 12.84 -27.00
CA GLU A 120 11.40 11.43 -26.65
C GLU A 120 11.44 11.24 -25.12
N ILE A 121 10.49 10.48 -24.59
CA ILE A 121 10.45 10.06 -23.20
C ILE A 121 10.88 8.60 -23.10
N LYS A 122 12.04 8.34 -22.47
CA LYS A 122 12.66 7.02 -22.45
C LYS A 122 11.96 6.04 -21.51
N HIS A 123 11.74 6.47 -20.26
CA HIS A 123 11.26 5.61 -19.16
C HIS A 123 9.75 5.64 -19.01
N SER A 124 9.17 4.58 -18.44
CA SER A 124 7.72 4.50 -18.23
C SER A 124 7.17 5.64 -17.38
N PHE A 125 7.92 6.09 -16.36
CA PHE A 125 7.57 7.22 -15.50
C PHE A 125 8.78 8.11 -15.21
N ASN A 126 8.59 9.43 -15.31
CA ASN A 126 9.67 10.42 -15.29
C ASN A 126 9.24 11.58 -14.39
N VAL A 127 9.99 11.87 -13.33
CA VAL A 127 9.71 13.03 -12.49
C VAL A 127 10.13 14.30 -13.24
N LEU A 128 9.19 15.24 -13.40
CA LEU A 128 9.45 16.52 -14.06
C LEU A 128 10.15 17.48 -13.10
N ALA A 129 9.40 18.00 -12.14
CA ALA A 129 9.85 18.93 -11.11
C ALA A 129 8.76 19.07 -10.03
N PHE A 130 9.02 19.93 -9.04
CA PHE A 130 7.99 20.44 -8.14
C PHE A 130 7.28 21.64 -8.76
N PHE A 131 5.95 21.66 -8.62
CA PHE A 131 5.08 22.74 -9.10
C PHE A 131 4.18 23.26 -7.96
N ILE A 132 3.68 24.49 -8.08
CA ILE A 132 2.62 25.04 -7.22
C ILE A 132 1.34 25.26 -8.03
N ILE A 133 0.18 25.22 -7.38
CA ILE A 133 -1.10 25.55 -8.01
C ILE A 133 -1.30 27.07 -7.99
N THR A 134 -1.35 27.67 -9.17
CA THR A 134 -1.52 29.13 -9.35
C THR A 134 -2.97 29.53 -9.58
N ASP A 135 -3.72 28.69 -10.30
CA ASP A 135 -5.13 28.89 -10.62
C ASP A 135 -5.90 27.56 -10.57
N ILE A 136 -7.16 27.64 -10.11
CA ILE A 136 -8.15 26.56 -10.11
C ILE A 136 -9.44 27.15 -10.67
N TRP A 137 -10.03 26.53 -11.70
CA TRP A 137 -11.29 27.00 -12.29
C TRP A 137 -12.17 25.85 -12.76
N SER A 138 -13.42 26.16 -13.09
CA SER A 138 -14.35 25.24 -13.76
C SER A 138 -14.52 25.62 -15.23
N GLU A 139 -14.69 24.62 -16.09
CA GLU A 139 -15.03 24.78 -17.50
C GLU A 139 -15.89 23.59 -17.98
N LYS A 140 -16.43 23.67 -19.21
CA LYS A 140 -17.14 22.53 -19.82
C LYS A 140 -16.22 21.75 -20.75
N ASP A 141 -16.28 20.43 -20.70
CA ASP A 141 -15.60 19.60 -21.68
C ASP A 141 -16.33 19.56 -23.03
N ASP A 142 -15.74 18.87 -24.00
CA ASP A 142 -16.28 18.65 -25.37
C ASP A 142 -17.62 17.91 -25.38
N ARG A 143 -18.01 17.31 -24.26
CA ARG A 143 -19.29 16.62 -24.04
C ARG A 143 -20.27 17.42 -23.18
N GLY A 144 -19.89 18.64 -22.80
CA GLY A 144 -20.70 19.55 -22.00
C GLY A 144 -20.68 19.29 -20.49
N PHE A 145 -19.90 18.31 -20.02
CA PHE A 145 -19.75 18.05 -18.59
C PHE A 145 -18.90 19.12 -17.92
N ASP A 146 -19.27 19.49 -16.71
CA ASP A 146 -18.47 20.38 -15.90
C ASP A 146 -17.21 19.66 -15.39
N ILE A 147 -16.07 20.29 -15.62
CA ILE A 147 -14.76 19.81 -15.19
C ILE A 147 -14.01 20.91 -14.44
N HIS A 148 -13.11 20.50 -13.56
CA HIS A 148 -12.24 21.43 -12.84
C HIS A 148 -10.82 21.33 -13.38
N LYS A 149 -10.21 22.47 -13.67
CA LYS A 149 -8.84 22.56 -14.16
C LYS A 149 -7.94 23.16 -13.10
N ILE A 150 -6.66 22.81 -13.20
CA ILE A 150 -5.58 23.43 -12.43
C ILE A 150 -4.52 23.96 -13.37
N ARG A 151 -3.95 25.10 -13.02
CA ARG A 151 -2.70 25.61 -13.58
C ARG A 151 -1.59 25.41 -12.56
N LEU A 152 -0.54 24.74 -13.00
CA LEU A 152 0.65 24.42 -12.23
C LEU A 152 1.82 25.23 -12.75
N GLU A 153 2.58 25.84 -11.86
CA GLU A 153 3.78 26.61 -12.19
C GLU A 153 5.01 25.98 -11.54
N LYS A 154 6.08 25.79 -12.32
CA LYS A 154 7.34 25.18 -11.86
C LYS A 154 7.99 26.06 -10.79
N THR A 155 8.35 25.43 -9.67
CA THR A 155 8.91 26.11 -8.48
C THR A 155 10.35 26.57 -8.65
N ASN A 156 11.12 25.94 -9.54
CA ASN A 156 12.50 26.31 -9.85
C ASN A 156 12.65 26.56 -11.36
N ARG A 157 12.79 27.82 -11.74
CA ARG A 157 12.98 28.28 -13.12
C ARG A 157 14.40 28.77 -13.42
N ALA A 158 15.32 28.69 -12.45
CA ALA A 158 16.71 29.07 -12.65
C ALA A 158 17.40 28.16 -13.68
N MET A 159 16.98 26.90 -13.75
CA MET A 159 17.45 25.92 -14.72
C MET A 159 16.35 25.54 -15.72
N PRO A 160 16.73 25.35 -17.00
CA PRO A 160 15.81 24.87 -18.02
C PRO A 160 15.24 23.50 -17.64
N SER A 161 14.04 23.22 -18.11
CA SER A 161 13.41 21.93 -17.87
C SER A 161 14.04 20.85 -18.76
N TRP A 162 14.39 19.71 -18.17
CA TRP A 162 15.09 18.65 -18.89
C TRP A 162 14.30 18.13 -20.10
N TRP A 163 12.98 18.26 -20.09
CA TRP A 163 12.06 17.85 -21.17
C TRP A 163 11.83 18.93 -22.25
N GLN A 164 12.61 20.02 -22.26
CA GLN A 164 12.62 20.99 -23.36
C GLN A 164 13.38 20.46 -24.58
N LEU A 165 13.11 21.03 -25.76
CA LEU A 165 13.92 20.78 -26.96
C LEU A 165 15.25 21.52 -26.86
N SER A 166 16.34 20.88 -27.29
CA SER A 166 17.66 21.54 -27.35
C SER A 166 17.66 22.79 -28.24
N ALA A 167 16.81 22.84 -29.26
CA ALA A 167 16.65 24.00 -30.16
C ALA A 167 15.92 25.19 -29.52
N GLU A 168 15.14 24.97 -28.45
CA GLU A 168 14.39 26.01 -27.74
C GLU A 168 15.26 26.81 -26.75
N MET A 169 16.54 26.43 -26.54
CA MET A 169 17.44 27.18 -25.66
C MET A 169 17.61 28.64 -26.09
N GLN A 170 17.49 28.96 -27.38
CA GLN A 170 17.65 30.32 -27.90
C GLN A 170 16.44 31.24 -27.63
N SER A 171 15.21 30.70 -27.51
CA SER A 171 14.03 31.51 -27.11
C SER A 171 13.90 31.67 -25.59
N SER A 172 14.48 30.75 -24.81
CA SER A 172 14.47 30.81 -23.34
C SER A 172 15.17 32.06 -22.77
N THR A 173 16.12 32.65 -23.52
CA THR A 173 16.78 33.91 -23.18
C THR A 173 15.86 35.12 -23.27
N GLN A 174 14.81 35.11 -24.11
CA GLN A 174 13.79 36.17 -24.15
C GLN A 174 12.79 36.08 -22.98
N LEU A 175 12.52 34.88 -22.45
CA LEU A 175 11.66 34.67 -21.27
C LEU A 175 12.29 35.14 -19.94
N ARG A 176 13.60 35.43 -19.92
CA ARG A 176 14.32 35.88 -18.71
C ARG A 176 14.12 37.37 -18.42
N GLU A 177 13.52 38.13 -19.33
CA GLU A 177 13.13 39.52 -19.13
C GLU A 177 11.66 39.68 -18.67
N LEU A 178 11.05 38.64 -18.08
CA LEU A 178 9.68 38.75 -17.57
C LEU A 178 9.64 39.46 -16.20
N ARG A 179 8.92 40.59 -16.10
CA ARG A 179 8.42 41.08 -14.81
C ARG A 179 7.43 40.04 -14.28
N GLU A 180 7.69 39.47 -13.11
CA GLU A 180 6.85 38.47 -12.46
C GLU A 180 5.87 39.14 -11.49
N PHE A 181 4.69 38.55 -11.27
CA PHE A 181 3.77 39.03 -10.24
C PHE A 181 4.38 38.93 -8.83
N PRO A 182 4.25 39.97 -7.99
CA PRO A 182 4.53 39.87 -6.57
C PRO A 182 3.68 38.75 -5.95
N THR A 183 4.31 37.93 -5.13
CA THR A 183 3.63 36.83 -4.43
C THR A 183 2.79 37.29 -3.26
N PHE A 184 2.85 38.60 -3.00
CA PHE A 184 2.17 39.24 -1.91
C PHE A 184 0.66 39.01 -2.03
N ARG A 185 0.12 38.34 -1.02
CA ARG A 185 -1.30 38.28 -0.74
C ARG A 185 -1.52 38.93 0.61
N ALA A 186 -2.62 39.65 0.73
CA ALA A 186 -3.09 40.14 2.01
C ALA A 186 -4.59 39.91 2.11
N ASP A 187 -5.04 39.69 3.34
CA ASP A 187 -6.45 39.64 3.65
C ASP A 187 -6.95 41.07 3.82
N CYS A 188 -8.03 41.39 3.12
CA CYS A 188 -8.63 42.70 3.25
C CYS A 188 -9.08 42.94 4.68
N THR A 189 -8.67 44.05 5.27
CA THR A 189 -9.08 44.44 6.64
C THR A 189 -10.59 44.63 6.78
N LYS A 190 -11.29 44.96 5.67
CA LYS A 190 -12.75 45.11 5.62
C LYS A 190 -13.48 43.79 5.41
N CYS A 191 -13.29 43.11 4.26
CA CYS A 191 -14.06 41.91 3.92
C CYS A 191 -13.42 40.59 4.35
N ARG A 192 -12.18 40.62 4.88
CA ARG A 192 -11.38 39.44 5.27
C ARG A 192 -11.10 38.45 4.14
N GLN A 193 -11.44 38.77 2.90
CA GLN A 193 -11.08 37.97 1.74
C GLN A 193 -9.64 38.25 1.33
N SER A 194 -8.91 37.18 1.03
CA SER A 194 -7.55 37.24 0.53
C SER A 194 -7.53 37.72 -0.92
N SER A 195 -6.64 38.66 -1.26
CA SER A 195 -6.41 39.10 -2.64
C SER A 195 -4.93 39.05 -2.98
N LYS A 196 -4.58 38.80 -4.25
CA LYS A 196 -3.20 38.86 -4.75
C LYS A 196 -2.85 40.31 -5.12
N GLN A 197 -1.60 40.72 -4.96
CA GLN A 197 -1.12 41.97 -5.53
C GLN A 197 -0.99 41.84 -7.04
N MET A 198 -1.84 42.56 -7.78
CA MET A 198 -1.84 42.56 -9.25
C MET A 198 -1.11 43.76 -9.86
N PHE A 199 -0.87 44.82 -9.09
CA PHE A 199 -0.41 46.11 -9.64
C PHE A 199 0.97 46.49 -9.07
N ILE A 200 1.81 47.16 -9.89
CA ILE A 200 3.12 47.68 -9.43
C ILE A 200 2.95 48.70 -8.30
N GLN A 201 1.81 49.37 -8.29
CA GLN A 201 1.43 50.41 -7.35
C GLN A 201 1.18 49.89 -5.93
N GLY A 202 0.94 48.59 -5.75
CA GLY A 202 0.72 47.99 -4.45
C GLY A 202 -0.46 47.03 -4.42
N TRP A 203 -0.75 46.51 -3.23
CA TRP A 203 -1.87 45.62 -2.99
C TRP A 203 -3.18 46.40 -2.82
N THR A 204 -4.26 45.85 -3.36
CA THR A 204 -5.64 46.27 -3.11
C THR A 204 -6.53 45.05 -2.95
N CYS A 205 -7.68 45.20 -2.29
CA CYS A 205 -8.70 44.16 -2.33
C CYS A 205 -9.24 44.03 -3.76
N LEU A 206 -9.43 42.79 -4.22
CA LEU A 206 -10.01 42.45 -5.53
C LEU A 206 -11.45 41.92 -5.41
N ASN A 207 -12.01 41.89 -4.20
CA ASN A 207 -13.42 41.55 -4.01
C ASN A 207 -14.28 42.74 -4.45
N ALA A 208 -15.00 42.62 -5.56
CA ALA A 208 -15.88 43.68 -6.08
C ALA A 208 -17.00 44.07 -5.11
N GLU A 209 -17.40 43.19 -4.20
CA GLU A 209 -18.42 43.46 -3.18
C GLU A 209 -17.86 44.19 -1.94
N CYS A 210 -16.54 44.43 -1.89
CA CYS A 210 -15.89 45.06 -0.76
C CYS A 210 -15.73 46.57 -0.99
N GLU A 211 -16.05 47.38 0.02
CA GLU A 211 -15.73 48.82 0.01
C GLU A 211 -14.23 49.13 0.01
N GLY A 212 -13.37 48.12 0.17
CA GLY A 212 -11.92 48.23 0.03
C GLY A 212 -11.43 47.84 -1.36
N SER A 213 -12.33 47.54 -2.29
CA SER A 213 -11.99 47.16 -3.65
C SER A 213 -11.36 48.32 -4.40
N PHE A 214 -10.22 48.07 -5.06
CA PHE A 214 -9.42 49.08 -5.76
C PHE A 214 -9.07 50.34 -4.93
N ALA A 215 -9.01 50.21 -3.60
CA ALA A 215 -8.60 51.28 -2.69
C ALA A 215 -7.11 51.16 -2.34
N PHE A 216 -6.30 52.11 -2.79
CA PHE A 216 -4.86 52.19 -2.53
C PHE A 216 -4.53 53.19 -1.42
N THR A 217 -3.40 53.00 -0.74
CA THR A 217 -2.86 53.96 0.25
C THR A 217 -1.37 54.16 -0.01
N PRO A 218 -0.93 55.34 -0.49
CA PRO A 218 -1.72 56.53 -0.84
C PRO A 218 -2.72 56.29 -1.98
N ALA A 219 -3.70 57.19 -2.14
CA ALA A 219 -4.71 57.07 -3.21
C ALA A 219 -4.05 57.17 -4.60
N ILE A 220 -4.55 56.38 -5.55
CA ILE A 220 -4.00 56.22 -6.90
C ILE A 220 -5.14 56.35 -7.90
N ASP A 221 -4.90 57.00 -9.03
CA ASP A 221 -5.84 56.99 -10.15
C ASP A 221 -5.91 55.58 -10.74
N ILE A 222 -7.09 54.96 -10.64
CA ILE A 222 -7.32 53.59 -11.11
C ILE A 222 -7.09 53.45 -12.62
N SER A 223 -7.16 54.54 -13.39
CA SER A 223 -6.88 54.55 -14.83
C SER A 223 -5.39 54.47 -15.17
N GLU A 224 -4.51 54.74 -14.20
CA GLU A 224 -3.05 54.67 -14.33
C GLU A 224 -2.46 53.35 -13.80
N LEU A 225 -3.30 52.42 -13.34
CA LEU A 225 -2.84 51.14 -12.81
C LEU A 225 -2.07 50.36 -13.86
N THR A 226 -0.88 49.89 -13.48
CA THR A 226 -0.03 49.08 -14.34
C THR A 226 0.11 47.70 -13.71
N VAL A 227 -0.15 46.66 -14.49
CA VAL A 227 -0.05 45.29 -14.01
C VAL A 227 1.41 44.98 -13.67
N ALA A 228 1.61 44.24 -12.57
CA ALA A 228 2.94 43.96 -12.04
C ALA A 228 3.76 42.98 -12.90
N SER A 229 3.12 42.29 -13.85
CA SER A 229 3.75 41.37 -14.79
C SER A 229 3.60 41.85 -16.24
N TYR A 230 4.58 41.51 -17.09
CA TYR A 230 4.47 41.75 -18.55
C TYR A 230 3.43 40.85 -19.23
N HIS A 231 3.13 39.70 -18.62
CA HIS A 231 2.04 38.84 -19.06
C HIS A 231 1.07 38.62 -17.90
N ALA A 232 -0.14 39.07 -18.10
CA ALA A 232 -1.16 39.07 -17.07
C ALA A 232 -2.52 38.88 -17.69
N SER A 233 -3.14 37.73 -17.45
CA SER A 233 -4.52 37.57 -17.88
C SER A 233 -5.39 38.56 -17.12
N SER A 234 -6.18 39.33 -17.86
CA SER A 234 -7.16 40.22 -17.29
C SER A 234 -8.16 39.46 -16.43
N ILE A 235 -8.63 40.11 -15.36
CA ILE A 235 -9.75 39.63 -14.55
C ILE A 235 -10.95 40.49 -14.94
N ALA A 236 -12.07 39.84 -15.28
CA ALA A 236 -13.33 40.53 -15.49
C ALA A 236 -14.42 39.92 -14.59
N TRP A 237 -15.44 40.73 -14.28
CA TRP A 237 -16.51 40.35 -13.38
C TRP A 237 -17.78 40.06 -14.16
N CYS A 238 -18.42 38.94 -13.83
CA CYS A 238 -19.67 38.54 -14.45
C CYS A 238 -20.79 39.52 -14.08
N VAL A 239 -21.48 40.07 -15.07
CA VAL A 239 -22.64 40.96 -14.82
C VAL A 239 -23.82 40.25 -14.14
N THR A 240 -23.89 38.91 -14.25
CA THR A 240 -24.99 38.10 -13.70
C THR A 240 -24.74 37.67 -12.26
N CYS A 241 -23.52 37.24 -11.93
CA CYS A 241 -23.20 36.73 -10.59
C CYS A 241 -22.20 37.58 -9.80
N HIS A 242 -21.68 38.65 -10.40
CA HIS A 242 -20.68 39.56 -9.83
C HIS A 242 -19.38 38.90 -9.34
N GLN A 243 -19.15 37.63 -9.69
CA GLN A 243 -17.89 36.95 -9.40
C GLN A 243 -16.85 37.24 -10.48
N GLY A 244 -15.62 37.49 -10.03
CA GLY A 244 -14.46 37.65 -10.90
C GLY A 244 -14.07 36.32 -11.55
N SER A 245 -13.71 36.36 -12.83
CA SER A 245 -13.10 35.24 -13.54
C SER A 245 -11.92 35.76 -14.36
N LYS A 246 -10.87 34.94 -14.47
CA LYS A 246 -9.69 35.27 -15.27
C LYS A 246 -9.97 35.01 -16.76
N ALA A 247 -9.43 35.84 -17.64
CA ALA A 247 -9.50 35.67 -19.09
C ALA A 247 -8.52 34.57 -19.54
N ILE A 248 -8.98 33.32 -19.48
CA ILE A 248 -8.14 32.14 -19.72
C ILE A 248 -7.96 31.82 -21.22
N PHE A 249 -8.95 32.13 -22.06
CA PHE A 249 -8.98 31.74 -23.47
C PHE A 249 -8.65 32.89 -24.42
N SER A 250 -8.03 32.56 -25.55
CA SER A 250 -7.64 33.51 -26.60
C SER A 250 -8.84 34.17 -27.31
N CYS A 251 -9.98 33.48 -27.36
CA CYS A 251 -11.20 33.97 -28.00
C CYS A 251 -12.00 34.98 -27.14
N GLY A 252 -11.55 35.26 -25.92
CA GLY A 252 -12.15 36.22 -25.02
C GLY A 252 -12.58 35.65 -23.67
N TRP A 253 -13.22 36.50 -22.87
CA TRP A 253 -13.60 36.19 -21.49
C TRP A 253 -14.94 35.47 -21.40
N SER A 254 -15.06 34.54 -20.44
CA SER A 254 -16.31 33.92 -20.02
C SER A 254 -16.34 33.76 -18.50
N CYS A 255 -17.54 33.71 -17.92
CA CYS A 255 -17.72 33.45 -16.49
C CYS A 255 -17.35 32.00 -16.16
N LEU A 256 -16.43 31.80 -15.20
CA LEU A 256 -15.94 30.48 -14.78
C LEU A 256 -16.60 29.98 -13.48
N ASN A 257 -17.53 30.75 -12.92
CA ASN A 257 -18.34 30.33 -11.77
C ASN A 257 -19.41 29.33 -12.24
N GLN A 258 -19.21 28.05 -11.93
CA GLN A 258 -20.12 26.94 -12.28
C GLN A 258 -21.56 27.13 -11.78
N LYS A 259 -21.79 27.93 -10.74
CA LYS A 259 -23.13 28.21 -10.21
C LYS A 259 -23.87 29.34 -10.94
N CYS A 260 -23.23 29.98 -11.92
CA CYS A 260 -23.81 31.11 -12.63
C CYS A 260 -24.52 30.65 -13.91
N ASN A 261 -25.65 31.28 -14.23
CA ASN A 261 -26.36 31.05 -15.50
C ASN A 261 -25.54 31.49 -16.73
N SER A 262 -24.56 32.36 -16.56
CA SER A 262 -23.62 32.77 -17.62
C SER A 262 -22.35 31.93 -17.64
N PHE A 263 -22.29 30.83 -16.88
CA PHE A 263 -21.14 29.93 -16.82
C PHE A 263 -20.78 29.40 -18.20
N PHE A 264 -19.52 29.59 -18.59
CA PHE A 264 -18.94 29.08 -19.83
C PHE A 264 -19.71 29.49 -21.09
N ASN A 265 -20.39 30.64 -21.04
CA ASN A 265 -21.04 31.25 -22.19
C ASN A 265 -20.09 32.24 -22.87
N PHE A 266 -19.89 32.09 -24.18
CA PHE A 266 -18.97 32.91 -24.98
C PHE A 266 -19.74 33.79 -25.98
N PRO A 267 -19.11 34.84 -26.55
CA PRO A 267 -19.72 35.62 -27.61
C PRO A 267 -20.19 34.75 -28.79
N ALA A 268 -21.26 35.19 -29.46
CA ALA A 268 -21.82 34.48 -30.62
C ALA A 268 -20.76 34.25 -31.71
N GLY A 269 -20.71 33.03 -32.27
CA GLY A 269 -19.72 32.62 -33.26
C GLY A 269 -18.44 32.00 -32.70
N THR A 270 -18.28 31.95 -31.37
CA THR A 270 -17.14 31.25 -30.74
C THR A 270 -17.31 29.73 -30.82
N ASP A 271 -16.30 29.04 -31.35
CA ASP A 271 -16.26 27.58 -31.31
C ASP A 271 -15.75 27.09 -29.95
N VAL A 272 -16.69 26.79 -29.05
CA VAL A 272 -16.41 26.32 -27.68
C VAL A 272 -15.72 24.95 -27.62
N ASN A 273 -15.70 24.20 -28.72
CA ASN A 273 -15.02 22.90 -28.78
C ASN A 273 -13.53 23.04 -29.11
N HIS A 274 -13.10 24.18 -29.66
CA HIS A 274 -11.73 24.43 -30.11
C HIS A 274 -11.08 25.64 -29.42
N LEU A 275 -11.39 25.84 -28.14
CA LEU A 275 -10.78 26.91 -27.34
C LEU A 275 -9.28 26.66 -27.12
N THR A 276 -8.47 27.72 -27.26
CA THR A 276 -7.04 27.73 -26.92
C THR A 276 -6.76 28.69 -25.77
N TYR A 277 -5.74 28.40 -24.96
CA TYR A 277 -5.32 29.30 -23.90
C TYR A 277 -4.74 30.59 -24.47
N SER A 278 -4.98 31.73 -23.81
CA SER A 278 -4.36 32.99 -24.16
C SER A 278 -2.84 32.97 -23.87
N GLU A 279 -2.07 33.71 -24.66
CA GLU A 279 -0.63 33.84 -24.46
C GLU A 279 -0.32 34.40 -23.06
N ASP A 280 -1.06 35.43 -22.64
CA ASP A 280 -0.92 36.01 -21.30
C ASP A 280 -1.11 34.98 -20.19
N PHE A 281 -2.08 34.07 -20.31
CA PHE A 281 -2.31 33.03 -19.29
C PHE A 281 -1.19 31.98 -19.24
N LEU A 282 -0.64 31.62 -20.41
CA LEU A 282 0.46 30.65 -20.51
C LEU A 282 1.79 31.26 -20.03
N LEU A 283 2.03 32.54 -20.30
CA LEU A 283 3.28 33.24 -20.00
C LEU A 283 3.29 33.94 -18.63
N GLU A 284 2.14 34.08 -17.95
CA GLU A 284 2.08 34.62 -16.58
C GLU A 284 3.01 33.87 -15.61
N ARG A 285 3.76 34.59 -14.77
CA ARG A 285 4.67 33.99 -13.76
C ARG A 285 4.56 34.70 -12.41
N THR A 286 4.75 33.94 -11.34
CA THR A 286 4.81 34.47 -9.97
C THR A 286 6.24 34.56 -9.47
N SER A 287 6.60 35.61 -8.76
CA SER A 287 7.94 35.80 -8.17
C SER A 287 8.28 34.86 -6.99
N TYR A 288 7.48 33.80 -6.79
CA TYR A 288 7.60 32.94 -5.62
C TYR A 288 8.72 31.94 -5.78
N GLN A 289 9.66 32.00 -4.83
CA GLN A 289 10.62 30.93 -4.63
C GLN A 289 10.19 30.13 -3.40
N VAL A 290 9.69 28.92 -3.63
CA VAL A 290 9.43 27.97 -2.54
C VAL A 290 10.77 27.42 -2.05
N PRO A 291 10.95 27.17 -0.74
CA PRO A 291 12.08 26.38 -0.26
C PRO A 291 12.19 25.07 -1.06
N GLN A 292 13.35 24.88 -1.67
CA GLN A 292 13.60 23.73 -2.54
C GLN A 292 13.62 22.47 -1.67
N GLN A 293 12.72 21.53 -1.98
CA GLN A 293 12.80 20.17 -1.48
C GLN A 293 13.49 19.33 -2.55
N PRO A 294 14.33 18.34 -2.17
CA PRO A 294 15.00 17.54 -3.17
C PRO A 294 13.98 16.61 -3.84
N LEU A 295 14.01 16.55 -5.17
CA LEU A 295 13.20 15.58 -5.94
C LEU A 295 13.63 14.15 -5.62
N GLN A 296 14.94 13.97 -5.41
CA GLN A 296 15.53 12.73 -4.91
C GLN A 296 15.52 12.75 -3.38
N PRO A 297 14.76 11.87 -2.72
CA PRO A 297 14.83 11.71 -1.27
C PRO A 297 16.24 11.27 -0.85
N PRO A 298 16.72 11.67 0.34
CA PRO A 298 17.99 11.17 0.85
C PRO A 298 17.94 9.66 1.02
N LEU A 299 19.09 9.00 0.85
CA LEU A 299 19.22 7.59 1.15
C LEU A 299 18.94 7.34 2.65
N PRO A 300 18.35 6.20 3.01
CA PRO A 300 18.13 5.86 4.41
C PRO A 300 19.47 5.70 5.11
N ASP A 301 19.60 6.28 6.31
CA ASP A 301 20.76 6.05 7.18
C ASP A 301 20.62 4.67 7.83
N THR A 302 21.36 3.71 7.28
CA THR A 302 21.36 2.32 7.75
C THR A 302 22.14 2.13 9.05
N THR A 303 22.81 3.18 9.52
CA THR A 303 23.65 3.21 10.74
C THR A 303 23.05 4.06 11.86
N ALA A 304 21.88 4.67 11.63
CA ALA A 304 21.26 5.57 12.58
C ALA A 304 21.01 4.88 13.95
N PRO A 305 21.43 5.50 15.08
CA PRO A 305 21.22 4.93 16.41
C PRO A 305 19.75 4.60 16.68
N GLY A 306 19.50 3.37 17.15
CA GLY A 306 18.16 2.90 17.53
C GLY A 306 17.34 2.27 16.40
N LEU A 307 17.84 2.25 15.16
CA LEU A 307 17.26 1.44 14.08
C LEU A 307 17.92 0.05 14.06
N LEU A 308 17.11 -0.99 13.91
CA LEU A 308 17.56 -2.38 13.83
C LEU A 308 17.40 -2.97 12.43
N GLY A 309 16.94 -2.18 11.45
CA GLY A 309 16.91 -2.57 10.04
C GLY A 309 15.61 -3.20 9.57
N THR A 310 14.57 -3.20 10.41
CA THR A 310 13.23 -3.66 10.04
C THR A 310 12.14 -2.65 10.34
N GLU A 311 12.49 -1.44 10.77
CA GLU A 311 11.56 -0.32 10.91
C GLU A 311 10.94 0.06 9.57
N LYS A 312 9.78 0.73 9.62
CA LYS A 312 9.00 1.13 8.45
C LYS A 312 9.84 1.77 7.33
N ALA A 313 10.75 2.67 7.69
CA ALA A 313 11.62 3.37 6.75
C ALA A 313 12.58 2.43 6.01
N MET A 314 12.94 1.29 6.61
CA MET A 314 13.85 0.30 6.03
C MET A 314 13.17 -0.59 4.96
N ARG A 315 11.84 -0.52 4.85
CA ARG A 315 11.05 -1.17 3.79
C ARG A 315 10.74 -0.24 2.61
N ASP A 316 10.93 1.07 2.78
CA ASP A 316 10.67 2.04 1.72
C ASP A 316 11.66 1.86 0.55
N GLY A 317 11.26 2.40 -0.61
CA GLY A 317 12.12 2.43 -1.79
C GLY A 317 13.18 3.51 -1.66
N ILE A 318 14.20 3.43 -2.51
CA ILE A 318 15.22 4.47 -2.63
C ILE A 318 15.26 5.00 -4.06
N VAL A 319 15.88 6.15 -4.26
CA VAL A 319 16.27 6.61 -5.60
C VAL A 319 17.78 6.43 -5.71
N CYS A 320 18.22 5.67 -6.71
CA CYS A 320 19.64 5.37 -6.89
C CYS A 320 20.44 6.67 -7.13
N PRO A 321 21.54 6.92 -6.40
CA PRO A 321 22.33 8.14 -6.56
C PRO A 321 23.13 8.18 -7.87
N GLU A 322 23.34 7.05 -8.55
CA GLU A 322 24.14 6.98 -9.79
C GLU A 322 23.29 7.18 -11.05
N CYS A 323 22.13 6.53 -11.11
CA CYS A 323 21.30 6.47 -12.32
C CYS A 323 19.86 6.94 -12.12
N HIS A 324 19.49 7.35 -10.91
CA HIS A 324 18.27 8.09 -10.59
C HIS A 324 16.94 7.33 -10.74
N ARG A 325 16.95 6.02 -10.96
CA ARG A 325 15.71 5.22 -10.92
C ARG A 325 15.30 4.92 -9.48
N CYS A 326 14.01 4.86 -9.26
CA CYS A 326 13.42 4.33 -8.03
C CYS A 326 13.67 2.81 -7.95
N ALA A 327 14.28 2.36 -6.86
CA ALA A 327 14.50 0.96 -6.53
C ALA A 327 13.59 0.56 -5.36
N ARG A 328 12.98 -0.62 -5.46
CA ARG A 328 12.18 -1.22 -4.38
C ARG A 328 13.12 -1.98 -3.43
N ARG A 329 12.74 -2.12 -2.15
CA ARG A 329 13.43 -3.02 -1.22
C ARG A 329 13.12 -4.47 -1.56
N VAL A 330 13.70 -5.04 -2.61
CA VAL A 330 13.42 -6.43 -3.05
C VAL A 330 14.07 -7.45 -2.13
N ASP A 331 15.35 -7.25 -1.81
CA ASP A 331 16.14 -8.16 -0.98
C ASP A 331 16.03 -7.79 0.51
N TRP A 332 16.07 -8.80 1.38
CA TRP A 332 16.03 -8.60 2.83
C TRP A 332 17.20 -7.79 3.37
N THR A 333 18.37 -7.90 2.74
CA THR A 333 19.65 -7.35 3.25
C THR A 333 20.15 -6.13 2.50
N LYS A 334 19.51 -5.72 1.39
CA LYS A 334 20.02 -4.64 0.55
C LYS A 334 18.95 -4.03 -0.34
N TRP A 335 19.23 -2.82 -0.82
CA TRP A 335 18.65 -2.35 -2.08
C TRP A 335 19.64 -2.67 -3.19
N SER A 336 19.28 -3.64 -4.01
CA SER A 336 19.94 -3.92 -5.29
C SER A 336 19.22 -3.14 -6.39
N TYR A 337 19.99 -2.68 -7.37
CA TYR A 337 19.43 -1.95 -8.48
C TYR A 337 18.77 -2.90 -9.49
N GLU A 338 17.63 -2.47 -10.05
CA GLU A 338 16.83 -3.28 -10.99
C GLU A 338 17.16 -3.03 -12.48
N ASP A 339 18.13 -2.16 -12.83
CA ASP A 339 18.67 -2.08 -14.21
C ASP A 339 19.99 -2.86 -14.25
N PRO A 340 20.16 -3.79 -15.21
CA PRO A 340 21.42 -4.51 -15.39
C PRO A 340 22.64 -3.61 -15.65
N ARG A 341 22.45 -2.33 -16.00
CA ARG A 341 23.52 -1.39 -16.37
C ARG A 341 24.05 -0.54 -15.23
N CYS A 342 23.52 -0.65 -14.02
CA CYS A 342 24.07 0.06 -12.85
C CYS A 342 24.29 -0.92 -11.70
N ASN A 343 25.47 -0.81 -11.09
CA ASN A 343 25.97 -1.76 -10.09
C ASN A 343 25.79 -1.24 -8.65
N PHE A 344 25.13 -0.09 -8.47
CA PHE A 344 24.88 0.47 -7.15
C PHE A 344 24.13 -0.53 -6.27
N THR A 345 24.66 -0.74 -5.07
CA THR A 345 24.02 -1.55 -4.03
C THR A 345 24.16 -0.83 -2.71
N LEU A 346 23.04 -0.63 -2.02
CA LEU A 346 23.03 -0.14 -0.64
C LEU A 346 22.76 -1.31 0.30
N LEU A 347 23.82 -1.77 0.98
CA LEU A 347 23.70 -2.79 2.02
C LEU A 347 22.95 -2.24 3.23
N ALA A 348 21.98 -3.01 3.70
CA ALA A 348 21.33 -2.78 4.99
C ALA A 348 20.85 -4.11 5.60
N PRO A 349 21.77 -5.03 5.91
CA PRO A 349 21.42 -6.25 6.62
C PRO A 349 20.81 -5.86 7.98
N PRO A 350 19.62 -6.37 8.33
CA PRO A 350 19.03 -6.06 9.63
C PRO A 350 19.93 -6.52 10.79
N LEU A 351 20.13 -5.65 11.77
CA LEU A 351 20.84 -6.00 13.00
C LEU A 351 20.00 -6.95 13.86
N PRO A 352 20.59 -7.78 14.73
CA PRO A 352 19.83 -8.61 15.66
C PRO A 352 18.79 -7.80 16.44
N PHE A 353 17.56 -8.30 16.46
CA PHE A 353 16.43 -7.77 17.19
C PHE A 353 16.29 -8.51 18.53
N PRO A 354 16.57 -7.85 19.66
CA PRO A 354 16.60 -8.53 20.96
C PRO A 354 15.28 -9.19 21.32
N LEU A 355 15.31 -10.41 21.86
CA LEU A 355 14.13 -11.10 22.37
C LEU A 355 13.39 -10.27 23.44
N ALA A 356 14.11 -9.50 24.25
CA ALA A 356 13.52 -8.57 25.20
C ALA A 356 12.54 -7.56 24.55
N ASN A 357 12.83 -7.10 23.32
CA ASN A 357 11.94 -6.21 22.58
C ASN A 357 10.67 -6.96 22.15
N VAL A 358 10.79 -8.19 21.66
CA VAL A 358 9.66 -9.06 21.29
C VAL A 358 8.74 -9.29 22.50
N LEU A 359 9.31 -9.56 23.67
CA LEU A 359 8.56 -9.76 24.90
C LEU A 359 7.87 -8.47 25.37
N ALA A 360 8.52 -7.32 25.21
CA ALA A 360 7.92 -6.01 25.51
C ALA A 360 6.73 -5.69 24.59
N GLU A 361 6.87 -5.92 23.29
CA GLU A 361 5.78 -5.78 22.31
C GLU A 361 4.60 -6.71 22.66
N SER A 362 4.88 -7.96 23.01
CA SER A 362 3.87 -8.95 23.43
C SER A 362 3.11 -8.49 24.67
N LYS A 363 3.82 -8.02 25.70
CA LYS A 363 3.21 -7.46 26.92
C LYS A 363 2.36 -6.23 26.61
N GLN A 364 2.80 -5.36 25.70
CA GLN A 364 2.03 -4.20 25.27
C GLN A 364 0.70 -4.62 24.62
N GLN A 365 0.72 -5.60 23.71
CA GLN A 365 -0.51 -6.08 23.07
C GLN A 365 -1.45 -6.76 24.05
N GLN A 366 -0.94 -7.57 24.99
CA GLN A 366 -1.75 -8.23 26.02
C GLN A 366 -2.45 -7.24 26.97
N ARG A 367 -1.86 -6.06 27.21
CA ARG A 367 -2.49 -4.98 28.00
C ARG A 367 -3.68 -4.33 27.29
N LEU A 368 -3.77 -4.42 25.96
CA LEU A 368 -4.90 -3.91 25.17
C LEU A 368 -6.10 -4.89 25.26
N ARG A 369 -6.76 -4.91 26.43
CA ARG A 369 -7.74 -5.93 26.87
C ARG A 369 -8.85 -6.30 25.89
N SER A 370 -9.26 -5.44 24.95
CA SER A 370 -10.42 -5.69 24.08
C SER A 370 -10.09 -6.15 22.66
N GLY A 371 -8.85 -5.94 22.19
CA GLY A 371 -8.50 -6.13 20.77
C GLY A 371 -7.73 -7.41 20.45
N PHE A 372 -6.93 -7.91 21.41
CA PHE A 372 -5.88 -8.90 21.16
C PHE A 372 -6.08 -10.20 21.96
N GLN A 373 -7.22 -10.85 21.77
CA GLN A 373 -7.59 -12.11 22.41
C GLN A 373 -8.19 -13.10 21.42
N SER A 374 -8.16 -14.39 21.78
CA SER A 374 -8.84 -15.45 21.04
C SER A 374 -10.35 -15.21 21.10
N LYS A 375 -10.99 -15.09 19.94
CA LYS A 375 -12.44 -14.86 19.85
C LYS A 375 -13.04 -15.60 18.66
N ALA A 376 -13.95 -16.51 18.95
CA ALA A 376 -14.86 -17.08 17.96
C ALA A 376 -16.10 -16.19 17.89
N PHE A 377 -16.36 -15.64 16.70
CA PHE A 377 -17.52 -14.79 16.40
C PHE A 377 -18.70 -15.62 15.86
N ASN A 378 -18.42 -16.80 15.32
CA ASN A 378 -19.44 -17.75 14.90
C ASN A 378 -19.80 -18.69 16.07
N LYS A 379 -21.08 -18.73 16.45
CA LYS A 379 -21.61 -19.57 17.54
C LYS A 379 -21.53 -21.08 17.26
N HIS A 380 -21.41 -21.46 15.98
CA HIS A 380 -21.31 -22.85 15.53
C HIS A 380 -19.86 -23.37 15.56
N ILE A 381 -18.87 -22.53 15.91
CA ILE A 381 -17.51 -23.02 16.16
C ILE A 381 -17.49 -23.72 17.52
N LEU A 382 -17.06 -24.98 17.52
CA LEU A 382 -16.87 -25.77 18.73
C LEU A 382 -15.46 -25.56 19.25
N LYS A 383 -15.30 -25.48 20.58
CA LYS A 383 -14.01 -25.26 21.21
C LYS A 383 -13.63 -26.45 22.07
N SER A 384 -12.35 -26.79 22.09
CA SER A 384 -11.78 -27.78 23.00
C SER A 384 -10.44 -27.27 23.51
N ALA A 385 -10.09 -27.69 24.73
CA ALA A 385 -8.82 -27.38 25.35
C ALA A 385 -8.16 -28.67 25.82
N SER A 386 -6.90 -28.84 25.49
CA SER A 386 -6.08 -29.99 25.89
C SER A 386 -4.65 -29.54 26.18
N GLN A 387 -3.78 -30.48 26.54
CA GLN A 387 -2.35 -30.23 26.70
C GLN A 387 -1.55 -31.33 26.02
N ALA A 388 -0.43 -30.98 25.40
CA ALA A 388 0.52 -31.93 24.85
C ALA A 388 1.94 -31.35 24.93
N ASN A 389 2.88 -32.14 25.43
CA ASN A 389 4.28 -31.74 25.62
C ASN A 389 4.44 -30.36 26.29
N GLY A 390 3.69 -30.12 27.37
CA GLY A 390 3.68 -28.85 28.11
C GLY A 390 2.97 -27.67 27.42
N TYR A 391 2.61 -27.77 26.14
CA TYR A 391 1.81 -26.75 25.45
C TYR A 391 0.34 -26.84 25.89
N ALA A 392 -0.25 -25.70 26.23
CA ALA A 392 -1.71 -25.60 26.27
C ALA A 392 -2.24 -25.52 24.83
N MET A 393 -3.17 -26.39 24.49
CA MET A 393 -3.77 -26.47 23.15
C MET A 393 -5.17 -25.86 23.17
N GLU A 394 -5.40 -24.89 22.30
CA GLU A 394 -6.72 -24.31 22.02
C GLU A 394 -7.19 -24.79 20.65
N GLN A 395 -8.21 -25.66 20.59
CA GLN A 395 -8.77 -26.15 19.34
C GLN A 395 -10.12 -25.51 19.03
N TYR A 396 -10.31 -25.17 17.76
CA TYR A 396 -11.53 -24.61 17.19
C TYR A 396 -11.97 -25.49 16.01
N LEU A 397 -13.11 -26.17 16.10
CA LEU A 397 -13.70 -26.89 14.98
C LEU A 397 -14.59 -25.95 14.18
N LEU A 398 -14.30 -25.81 12.89
CA LEU A 398 -15.02 -24.90 12.00
C LEU A 398 -16.08 -25.65 11.19
N PRO A 399 -17.32 -25.15 11.18
CA PRO A 399 -18.42 -25.77 10.43
C PRO A 399 -18.39 -25.36 8.94
N ASP A 400 -19.11 -26.08 8.09
CA ASP A 400 -19.41 -25.63 6.72
C ASP A 400 -20.31 -24.38 6.79
N PRO A 401 -19.92 -23.25 6.16
CA PRO A 401 -20.78 -22.08 6.08
C PRO A 401 -22.16 -22.33 5.47
N LEU A 402 -22.32 -23.38 4.66
CA LEU A 402 -23.58 -23.76 4.00
C LEU A 402 -24.36 -24.83 4.79
N ASN A 403 -23.69 -25.61 5.64
CA ASN A 403 -24.30 -26.61 6.51
C ASN A 403 -23.59 -26.64 7.87
N THR A 404 -24.17 -25.95 8.87
CA THR A 404 -23.50 -25.75 10.15
C THR A 404 -23.32 -27.00 10.99
N ASP A 405 -23.99 -28.10 10.62
CA ASP A 405 -23.90 -29.39 11.30
C ASP A 405 -22.74 -30.25 10.75
N THR A 406 -22.13 -29.84 9.62
CA THR A 406 -20.93 -30.48 9.09
C THR A 406 -19.68 -29.76 9.56
N ILE A 407 -18.75 -30.46 10.21
CA ILE A 407 -17.42 -29.93 10.57
C ILE A 407 -16.46 -30.17 9.41
N ILE A 408 -15.92 -29.09 8.83
CA ILE A 408 -15.07 -29.15 7.63
C ILE A 408 -13.59 -28.94 7.92
N GLY A 409 -13.23 -28.62 9.16
CA GLY A 409 -11.85 -28.52 9.57
C GLY A 409 -11.65 -28.06 11.00
N SER A 410 -10.40 -28.03 11.42
CA SER A 410 -9.98 -27.55 12.73
C SER A 410 -8.86 -26.52 12.62
N VAL A 411 -8.81 -25.61 13.60
CA VAL A 411 -7.68 -24.72 13.87
C VAL A 411 -7.24 -24.98 15.31
N THR A 412 -6.01 -25.44 15.49
CA THR A 412 -5.43 -25.75 16.81
C THR A 412 -4.25 -24.83 17.07
N VAL A 413 -4.23 -24.16 18.21
CA VAL A 413 -3.12 -23.32 18.66
C VAL A 413 -2.41 -23.97 19.82
N PHE A 414 -1.10 -24.18 19.69
CA PHE A 414 -0.23 -24.64 20.76
C PHE A 414 0.42 -23.41 21.39
N ARG A 415 0.11 -23.14 22.66
CA ARG A 415 0.60 -21.97 23.40
C ARG A 415 1.97 -22.22 23.99
N ALA A 416 2.96 -21.50 23.50
CA ALA A 416 4.31 -21.58 24.05
C ALA A 416 4.41 -20.83 25.38
N THR A 417 5.20 -21.40 26.29
CA THR A 417 5.59 -20.77 27.55
C THR A 417 7.06 -20.35 27.48
N PRO A 418 7.52 -19.43 28.34
CA PRO A 418 8.95 -19.11 28.43
C PRO A 418 9.83 -20.35 28.66
N ALA A 419 9.36 -21.30 29.47
CA ALA A 419 10.10 -22.54 29.74
C ALA A 419 10.21 -23.44 28.50
N ILE A 420 9.17 -23.50 27.67
CA ILE A 420 9.20 -24.22 26.38
C ILE A 420 10.15 -23.55 25.41
N ASN A 421 10.07 -22.22 25.29
CA ASN A 421 10.86 -21.45 24.34
C ASN A 421 12.37 -21.52 24.62
N ALA A 422 12.75 -21.57 25.91
CA ALA A 422 14.14 -21.57 26.36
C ALA A 422 14.83 -22.95 26.31
N ARG A 423 14.13 -24.03 25.95
CA ARG A 423 14.75 -25.37 25.82
C ARG A 423 15.80 -25.38 24.70
N ALA A 424 16.75 -26.30 24.78
CA ALA A 424 17.70 -26.53 23.69
C ALA A 424 16.97 -26.98 22.41
N GLY A 425 17.29 -26.39 21.27
CA GLY A 425 16.63 -26.66 19.98
C GLY A 425 15.20 -26.11 19.88
N ALA A 426 14.84 -25.14 20.72
CA ALA A 426 13.49 -24.59 20.83
C ALA A 426 13.37 -23.16 20.24
N PRO A 427 12.16 -22.56 20.24
CA PRO A 427 11.90 -21.29 19.55
C PRO A 427 12.86 -20.13 19.81
N ASP A 428 13.40 -19.96 21.02
CA ASP A 428 14.37 -18.88 21.30
C ASP A 428 15.66 -19.08 20.49
N GLN A 429 16.17 -20.32 20.44
CA GLN A 429 17.37 -20.67 19.66
C GLN A 429 17.12 -20.61 18.16
N ILE A 430 15.95 -21.06 17.68
CA ILE A 430 15.57 -20.92 16.25
C ILE A 430 15.50 -19.44 15.86
N TRP A 431 14.92 -18.60 16.73
CA TRP A 431 14.88 -17.15 16.52
C TRP A 431 16.26 -16.55 16.41
N ASP A 432 17.17 -16.83 17.34
CA ASP A 432 18.53 -16.29 17.30
C ASP A 432 19.28 -16.73 16.03
N LEU A 433 19.21 -18.01 15.67
CA LEU A 433 19.85 -18.52 14.45
C LEU A 433 19.29 -17.89 13.17
N LEU A 434 17.96 -17.78 13.04
CA LEU A 434 17.34 -17.14 11.88
C LEU A 434 17.80 -15.69 11.69
N GLN A 435 18.03 -14.95 12.77
CA GLN A 435 18.53 -13.59 12.67
C GLN A 435 19.94 -13.52 12.06
N HIS A 436 20.76 -14.54 12.30
CA HIS A 436 22.08 -14.68 11.70
C HIS A 436 22.03 -15.24 10.27
N ASP A 437 21.19 -16.24 10.02
CA ASP A 437 21.11 -16.90 8.73
C ASP A 437 20.48 -15.99 7.67
N THR A 438 19.41 -15.27 8.03
CA THR A 438 18.66 -14.41 7.10
C THR A 438 19.47 -13.24 6.53
N VAL A 439 20.59 -12.87 7.17
CA VAL A 439 21.49 -11.83 6.67
C VAL A 439 22.66 -12.34 5.83
N ARG A 440 22.75 -13.66 5.63
CA ARG A 440 23.74 -14.34 4.78
C ARG A 440 23.09 -14.73 3.46
N ASP A 441 23.15 -16.01 3.09
CA ASP A 441 22.61 -16.55 1.84
C ASP A 441 21.28 -17.30 2.04
N PHE A 442 20.36 -16.70 2.80
CA PHE A 442 19.06 -17.32 3.08
C PHE A 442 18.08 -17.20 1.91
N GLY A 443 18.29 -16.25 0.98
CA GLY A 443 17.45 -16.07 -0.21
C GLY A 443 16.16 -15.27 0.01
N PHE A 444 16.00 -14.58 1.14
CA PHE A 444 14.79 -13.78 1.39
C PHE A 444 14.59 -12.62 0.43
N GLN A 445 13.51 -12.71 -0.34
CA GLN A 445 13.12 -11.70 -1.33
C GLN A 445 11.62 -11.47 -1.33
N ARG A 446 11.22 -10.23 -1.64
CA ARG A 446 9.84 -9.94 -2.04
C ARG A 446 9.61 -10.47 -3.46
N LYS A 447 8.44 -11.04 -3.72
CA LYS A 447 8.11 -11.62 -5.04
C LYS A 447 6.98 -10.84 -5.71
N PRO A 448 6.94 -10.77 -7.05
CA PRO A 448 5.80 -10.22 -7.78
C PRO A 448 4.50 -10.95 -7.42
N ALA A 449 3.48 -10.19 -7.01
CA ALA A 449 2.19 -10.72 -6.58
C ALA A 449 1.03 -10.34 -7.52
N ILE A 450 1.15 -9.21 -8.20
CA ILE A 450 0.12 -8.67 -9.10
C ILE A 450 0.80 -8.15 -10.35
N HIS A 451 0.21 -8.40 -11.52
CA HIS A 451 0.65 -7.87 -12.83
C HIS A 451 2.15 -8.10 -13.12
N VAL A 452 2.64 -9.32 -12.91
CA VAL A 452 4.06 -9.69 -13.07
C VAL A 452 4.62 -9.21 -14.41
N GLY A 453 5.75 -8.52 -14.40
CA GLY A 453 6.42 -8.00 -15.60
C GLY A 453 5.79 -6.76 -16.23
N LEU A 454 4.67 -6.25 -15.72
CA LEU A 454 4.02 -5.04 -16.24
C LEU A 454 4.44 -3.79 -15.42
N PRO A 455 4.30 -2.57 -15.97
CA PRO A 455 4.56 -1.32 -15.21
C PRO A 455 3.70 -1.14 -13.95
N SER A 456 2.60 -1.89 -13.85
CA SER A 456 1.69 -1.95 -12.71
C SER A 456 1.99 -3.11 -11.75
N GLU A 457 3.13 -3.80 -11.90
CA GLU A 457 3.54 -4.90 -11.03
C GLU A 457 3.59 -4.45 -9.57
N LYS A 458 3.08 -5.28 -8.66
CA LYS A 458 3.19 -5.07 -7.22
C LYS A 458 3.85 -6.29 -6.59
N LEU A 459 4.94 -6.08 -5.88
CA LEU A 459 5.58 -7.09 -5.04
C LEU A 459 4.76 -7.37 -3.78
N THR A 460 4.95 -8.55 -3.20
CA THR A 460 4.56 -8.88 -1.83
C THR A 460 5.06 -7.83 -0.85
N ARG A 461 4.46 -7.75 0.34
CA ARG A 461 5.00 -6.88 1.41
C ARG A 461 6.14 -7.56 2.16
N ASN A 462 5.94 -8.84 2.44
CA ASN A 462 6.87 -9.71 3.16
C ASN A 462 7.92 -10.34 2.21
N PHE A 463 8.96 -10.90 2.82
CA PHE A 463 10.08 -11.56 2.17
C PHE A 463 9.94 -13.07 2.32
N LEU A 464 10.26 -13.82 1.28
CA LEU A 464 9.89 -15.22 1.14
C LEU A 464 11.10 -16.06 0.73
N GLN A 465 11.22 -17.25 1.31
CA GLN A 465 12.08 -18.34 0.86
C GLN A 465 11.34 -19.65 1.07
N ASN A 466 11.29 -20.49 0.03
CA ASN A 466 10.67 -21.81 0.11
C ASN A 466 11.74 -22.90 0.23
N TRP A 467 11.46 -23.92 1.04
CA TRP A 467 12.31 -25.09 1.24
C TRP A 467 11.52 -26.37 0.96
N GLY A 468 12.15 -27.36 0.35
CA GLY A 468 11.51 -28.63 0.01
C GLY A 468 10.81 -28.62 -1.34
N ALA A 469 9.67 -29.31 -1.43
CA ALA A 469 8.83 -29.34 -2.63
C ALA A 469 8.48 -27.91 -3.11
N PRO A 470 8.50 -27.66 -4.43
CA PRO A 470 8.13 -26.37 -4.98
C PRO A 470 6.66 -26.07 -4.70
N TYR A 471 6.39 -24.85 -4.27
CA TYR A 471 5.04 -24.40 -3.94
C TYR A 471 4.78 -22.97 -4.37
N LYS A 472 3.55 -22.72 -4.83
CA LYS A 472 3.07 -21.42 -5.31
C LYS A 472 1.80 -21.02 -4.55
N PHE A 473 1.95 -20.42 -3.37
CA PHE A 473 0.84 -19.73 -2.70
C PHE A 473 0.66 -18.32 -3.26
N ALA A 474 -0.30 -18.10 -4.15
CA ALA A 474 -0.56 -16.81 -4.82
C ALA A 474 0.61 -16.20 -5.64
N VAL A 475 1.88 -16.48 -5.32
CA VAL A 475 3.12 -15.99 -5.93
C VAL A 475 4.08 -17.16 -6.12
N ASN A 476 4.92 -17.07 -7.15
CA ASN A 476 5.94 -18.08 -7.40
C ASN A 476 7.19 -17.78 -6.55
N VAL A 477 7.58 -18.71 -5.69
CA VAL A 477 8.81 -18.63 -4.90
C VAL A 477 9.72 -19.77 -5.34
N HIS A 478 10.95 -19.45 -5.73
CA HIS A 478 11.96 -20.47 -6.00
C HIS A 478 12.18 -21.32 -4.74
N SER A 479 12.03 -22.63 -4.86
CA SER A 479 12.27 -23.57 -3.78
C SER A 479 13.71 -24.03 -3.77
N ARG A 480 14.30 -24.12 -2.58
CA ARG A 480 15.59 -24.77 -2.36
C ARG A 480 15.36 -26.15 -1.72
N PRO A 481 16.20 -27.16 -1.98
CA PRO A 481 16.06 -28.45 -1.33
C PRO A 481 16.25 -28.34 0.19
N PHE A 482 15.65 -29.26 0.94
CA PHE A 482 15.88 -29.32 2.40
C PHE A 482 17.33 -29.60 2.78
N SER A 483 18.11 -30.24 1.91
CA SER A 483 19.56 -30.45 2.11
C SER A 483 20.36 -29.15 2.19
N GLU A 484 19.82 -28.03 1.70
CA GLU A 484 20.44 -26.70 1.81
C GLU A 484 19.84 -25.84 2.93
N ALA A 485 18.77 -26.31 3.59
CA ALA A 485 18.11 -25.56 4.64
C ALA A 485 18.98 -25.56 5.92
N PRO A 486 19.07 -24.44 6.65
CA PRO A 486 19.68 -24.44 7.98
C PRO A 486 19.03 -25.48 8.90
N GLU A 487 19.79 -26.14 9.79
CA GLU A 487 19.24 -27.18 10.66
C GLU A 487 18.05 -26.67 11.50
N SER A 488 18.04 -25.39 11.88
CA SER A 488 16.92 -24.77 12.61
C SER A 488 15.60 -24.74 11.82
N ILE A 489 15.67 -24.70 10.48
CA ILE A 489 14.50 -24.84 9.60
C ILE A 489 13.98 -26.28 9.63
N ILE A 490 14.88 -27.27 9.59
CA ILE A 490 14.52 -28.68 9.69
C ILE A 490 13.95 -29.00 11.09
N GLY A 491 14.54 -28.46 12.15
CA GLY A 491 14.01 -28.57 13.51
C GLY A 491 12.62 -27.94 13.66
N ALA A 492 12.37 -26.80 13.01
CA ALA A 492 11.03 -26.23 12.94
C ALA A 492 10.05 -27.16 12.21
N LEU A 493 10.45 -27.75 11.08
CA LEU A 493 9.63 -28.72 10.33
C LEU A 493 9.27 -29.95 11.17
N LYS A 494 10.24 -30.57 11.85
CA LYS A 494 10.01 -31.71 12.76
C LYS A 494 9.01 -31.36 13.87
N ARG A 495 9.15 -30.16 14.46
CA ARG A 495 8.20 -29.63 15.46
C ARG A 495 6.79 -29.45 14.90
N MET A 496 6.67 -28.94 13.68
CA MET A 496 5.39 -28.79 13.00
C MET A 496 4.76 -30.14 12.64
N GLN A 497 5.55 -31.14 12.24
CA GLN A 497 5.07 -32.50 11.99
C GLN A 497 4.47 -33.13 13.26
N TRP A 498 5.15 -32.99 14.41
CA TRP A 498 4.58 -33.40 15.70
C TRP A 498 3.27 -32.67 16.00
N ALA A 499 3.23 -31.35 15.83
CA ALA A 499 2.04 -30.55 16.12
C ALA A 499 0.87 -30.95 15.22
N GLY A 500 1.15 -31.27 13.94
CA GLY A 500 0.19 -31.83 13.00
C GLY A 500 -0.40 -33.15 13.50
N LYS A 501 0.45 -34.12 13.85
CA LYS A 501 0.05 -35.42 14.41
C LYS A 501 -0.84 -35.25 15.65
N GLN A 502 -0.43 -34.39 16.59
CA GLN A 502 -1.20 -34.13 17.82
C GLN A 502 -2.53 -33.40 17.56
N SER A 503 -2.55 -32.44 16.65
CA SER A 503 -3.76 -31.69 16.30
C SER A 503 -4.81 -32.58 15.66
N ILE A 504 -4.41 -33.50 14.76
CA ILE A 504 -5.32 -34.44 14.10
C ILE A 504 -5.86 -35.46 15.11
N ALA A 505 -4.99 -36.06 15.93
CA ALA A 505 -5.41 -36.95 17.00
C ALA A 505 -6.42 -36.28 17.96
N THR A 506 -6.16 -35.02 18.32
CA THR A 506 -7.08 -34.21 19.15
C THR A 506 -8.39 -33.90 18.41
N THR A 507 -8.34 -33.64 17.09
CA THR A 507 -9.53 -33.38 16.27
C THR A 507 -10.44 -34.60 16.26
N ASN A 508 -9.89 -35.80 16.00
CA ASN A 508 -10.65 -37.06 16.01
C ASN A 508 -11.33 -37.28 17.37
N LYS A 509 -10.54 -37.22 18.47
CA LYS A 509 -11.07 -37.35 19.85
C LYS A 509 -12.16 -36.33 20.16
N THR A 510 -11.98 -35.07 19.74
CA THR A 510 -12.91 -33.98 20.05
C THR A 510 -14.24 -34.12 19.30
N ILE A 511 -14.21 -34.52 18.03
CA ILE A 511 -15.41 -34.78 17.24
C ILE A 511 -16.22 -35.91 17.88
N ASP A 512 -15.57 -37.03 18.21
CA ASP A 512 -16.22 -38.15 18.88
C ASP A 512 -16.83 -37.73 20.23
N ALA A 513 -16.10 -36.94 21.03
CA ALA A 513 -16.58 -36.44 22.30
C ALA A 513 -17.79 -35.51 22.16
N TYR A 514 -17.88 -34.69 21.11
CA TYR A 514 -19.05 -33.85 20.84
C TYR A 514 -20.23 -34.68 20.34
N ALA A 515 -20.01 -35.68 19.48
CA ALA A 515 -21.08 -36.53 18.98
C ALA A 515 -21.84 -37.27 20.10
N GLN A 516 -21.17 -37.56 21.21
CA GLN A 516 -21.79 -38.18 22.41
C GLN A 516 -22.55 -37.19 23.31
N GLN A 517 -22.47 -35.88 23.08
CA GLN A 517 -23.13 -34.88 23.92
C GLN A 517 -24.59 -34.61 23.48
N PRO A 518 -25.52 -34.43 24.44
CA PRO A 518 -26.88 -33.99 24.12
C PRO A 518 -26.88 -32.65 23.34
N GLY A 519 -27.57 -32.61 22.20
CA GLY A 519 -27.67 -31.42 21.35
C GLY A 519 -26.54 -31.25 20.31
N PHE A 520 -25.69 -32.28 20.14
CA PHE A 520 -24.58 -32.31 19.20
C PHE A 520 -24.52 -33.62 18.38
N SER A 521 -25.50 -34.52 18.54
CA SER A 521 -25.56 -35.82 17.85
C SER A 521 -25.72 -35.73 16.33
N GLU A 522 -26.13 -34.57 15.81
CA GLU A 522 -26.28 -34.30 14.37
C GLU A 522 -24.98 -33.80 13.74
N ILE A 523 -23.92 -33.56 14.53
CA ILE A 523 -22.64 -33.14 13.97
C ILE A 523 -21.96 -34.29 13.24
N VAL A 524 -21.59 -34.03 11.99
CA VAL A 524 -20.89 -35.00 11.15
C VAL A 524 -19.57 -34.40 10.67
N PRO A 525 -18.44 -35.14 10.77
CA PRO A 525 -17.20 -34.72 10.13
C PRO A 525 -17.34 -34.79 8.60
N CYS A 526 -16.79 -33.81 7.90
CA CYS A 526 -16.68 -33.86 6.44
C CYS A 526 -15.73 -34.99 6.01
N ASP A 527 -16.03 -35.67 4.91
CA ASP A 527 -15.20 -36.75 4.35
C ASP A 527 -13.75 -36.31 4.02
N THR A 528 -13.53 -35.01 3.81
CA THR A 528 -12.20 -34.42 3.55
C THR A 528 -11.41 -34.09 4.82
N LEU A 529 -11.96 -34.38 6.01
CA LEU A 529 -11.31 -34.26 7.29
C LEU A 529 -10.62 -35.59 7.65
N THR A 530 -9.40 -35.77 7.14
CA THR A 530 -8.69 -37.04 7.21
C THR A 530 -8.25 -37.38 8.63
N SER A 531 -8.37 -38.65 9.02
CA SER A 531 -7.99 -39.11 10.37
C SER A 531 -6.48 -39.28 10.59
N ASN A 532 -5.68 -39.33 9.52
CA ASN A 532 -4.25 -39.57 9.56
C ASN A 532 -3.45 -38.32 9.16
N PHE A 533 -2.28 -38.15 9.79
CA PHE A 533 -1.32 -37.12 9.40
C PHE A 533 -0.49 -37.56 8.20
N VAL A 534 -0.24 -36.64 7.27
CA VAL A 534 0.71 -36.79 6.17
C VAL A 534 1.88 -35.85 6.45
N ASP A 535 3.10 -36.40 6.42
CA ASP A 535 4.30 -35.63 6.71
C ASP A 535 4.48 -34.47 5.72
N PHE A 536 4.95 -33.34 6.24
CA PHE A 536 5.26 -32.16 5.41
C PHE A 536 6.48 -32.40 4.55
N ASN A 537 6.41 -31.94 3.31
CA ASN A 537 7.50 -31.95 2.33
C ASN A 537 7.85 -30.54 1.83
N GLU A 538 7.19 -29.50 2.36
CA GLU A 538 7.47 -28.09 2.08
C GLU A 538 7.53 -27.29 3.40
N LEU A 539 8.40 -26.27 3.41
CA LEU A 539 8.41 -25.22 4.42
C LEU A 539 8.66 -23.86 3.77
N LEU A 540 7.66 -23.00 3.82
CA LEU A 540 7.77 -21.59 3.47
C LEU A 540 8.22 -20.75 4.67
N SER A 541 9.37 -20.12 4.54
CA SER A 541 9.85 -19.09 5.46
C SER A 541 9.37 -17.71 5.01
N ILE A 542 8.77 -16.95 5.93
CA ILE A 542 8.28 -15.59 5.68
C ILE A 542 8.90 -14.61 6.68
N GLY A 543 9.63 -13.61 6.20
CA GLY A 543 10.13 -12.47 6.97
C GLY A 543 9.20 -11.26 6.88
N TYR A 544 8.86 -10.69 8.03
CA TYR A 544 8.05 -9.48 8.15
C TYR A 544 8.88 -8.34 8.75
N MET A 545 8.92 -7.21 8.06
CA MET A 545 9.33 -5.92 8.63
C MET A 545 8.14 -5.21 9.27
N GLU A 546 8.39 -4.07 9.92
CA GLU A 546 7.36 -3.25 10.56
C GLU A 546 6.25 -2.86 9.55
N GLU A 547 4.99 -2.94 9.99
CA GLU A 547 3.78 -2.73 9.18
C GLU A 547 3.55 -3.73 8.03
N ASP A 548 4.42 -4.73 7.85
CA ASP A 548 4.12 -5.83 6.92
C ASP A 548 2.97 -6.68 7.43
N LYS A 549 2.24 -7.25 6.47
CA LYS A 549 1.07 -8.07 6.71
C LYS A 549 0.79 -8.91 5.48
N ILE A 550 0.08 -10.01 5.71
CA ILE A 550 -0.55 -10.78 4.65
C ILE A 550 -2.05 -10.56 4.73
N SER A 551 -2.66 -10.21 3.59
CA SER A 551 -4.10 -9.99 3.48
C SER A 551 -4.87 -11.30 3.57
N TYR A 552 -6.20 -11.23 3.52
CA TYR A 552 -7.03 -12.43 3.46
C TYR A 552 -6.71 -13.25 2.22
N HIS A 553 -6.34 -14.51 2.42
CA HIS A 553 -6.06 -15.53 1.41
C HIS A 553 -6.48 -16.92 1.93
N ASP A 554 -6.40 -17.94 1.09
CA ASP A 554 -6.61 -19.34 1.44
C ASP A 554 -5.42 -20.20 1.00
N ASP A 555 -5.35 -21.43 1.53
CA ASP A 555 -4.48 -22.53 1.08
C ASP A 555 -5.35 -23.60 0.39
N GLY A 556 -6.34 -23.17 -0.40
CA GLY A 556 -7.38 -24.03 -0.97
C GLY A 556 -7.03 -24.65 -2.32
N GLU A 557 -5.76 -24.62 -2.72
CA GLU A 557 -5.28 -25.21 -3.97
C GLU A 557 -5.37 -26.74 -3.95
N ASP A 558 -5.80 -27.35 -5.07
CA ASP A 558 -5.96 -28.81 -5.19
C ASP A 558 -4.62 -29.58 -5.16
N THR A 559 -3.50 -28.87 -5.18
CA THR A 559 -2.13 -29.42 -5.10
C THR A 559 -1.63 -29.60 -3.66
N LEU A 560 -2.46 -29.27 -2.66
CA LEU A 560 -2.11 -29.30 -1.25
C LEU A 560 -2.81 -30.43 -0.47
N GLY A 561 -2.06 -31.04 0.44
CA GLY A 561 -2.61 -31.92 1.47
C GLY A 561 -3.50 -31.15 2.47
N PRO A 562 -4.27 -31.87 3.30
CA PRO A 562 -5.30 -31.27 4.15
C PRO A 562 -4.75 -30.44 5.33
N THR A 563 -3.45 -30.55 5.64
CA THR A 563 -2.87 -29.94 6.84
C THR A 563 -1.89 -28.84 6.47
N VAL A 564 -2.08 -27.67 7.07
CA VAL A 564 -1.16 -26.54 7.01
C VAL A 564 -0.79 -26.17 8.43
N ALA A 565 0.48 -25.96 8.70
CA ALA A 565 0.94 -25.68 10.05
C ALA A 565 1.99 -24.58 10.05
N THR A 566 1.96 -23.66 11.02
CA THR A 566 2.94 -22.57 11.10
C THR A 566 3.52 -22.38 12.51
N LEU A 567 4.84 -22.21 12.60
CA LEU A 567 5.56 -21.73 13.78
C LEU A 567 5.76 -20.22 13.68
N SER A 568 5.39 -19.50 14.74
CA SER A 568 5.53 -18.05 14.83
C SER A 568 6.72 -17.63 15.68
N LEU A 569 7.62 -16.81 15.13
CA LEU A 569 8.83 -16.36 15.83
C LEU A 569 8.95 -14.83 15.80
N GLY A 570 9.37 -14.19 16.89
CA GLY A 570 9.47 -12.73 16.99
C GLY A 570 8.17 -12.04 17.40
N SER A 571 7.97 -10.81 16.90
CA SER A 571 6.88 -9.90 17.27
C SER A 571 5.49 -10.56 17.24
N PRO A 572 4.57 -10.18 18.16
CA PRO A 572 3.23 -10.74 18.21
C PRO A 572 2.43 -10.42 16.94
N ALA A 573 1.49 -11.28 16.57
CA ALA A 573 0.62 -11.07 15.43
C ALA A 573 -0.83 -11.46 15.72
N GLN A 574 -1.76 -10.90 14.94
CA GLN A 574 -3.16 -11.29 14.98
C GLN A 574 -3.54 -12.06 13.73
N MET A 575 -3.93 -13.32 13.90
CA MET A 575 -4.53 -14.12 12.85
C MET A 575 -6.06 -13.97 12.89
N CYS A 576 -6.69 -13.86 11.72
CA CYS A 576 -8.14 -13.74 11.61
C CYS A 576 -8.65 -14.60 10.47
N PHE A 577 -9.78 -15.26 10.69
CA PHE A 577 -10.49 -16.06 9.70
C PHE A 577 -11.82 -15.38 9.34
N LYS A 578 -12.22 -15.49 8.09
CA LYS A 578 -13.54 -15.09 7.60
C LYS A 578 -14.03 -16.08 6.56
N ILE A 579 -15.33 -16.15 6.37
CA ILE A 579 -15.92 -16.95 5.28
C ILE A 579 -15.43 -16.40 3.93
N LYS A 580 -15.10 -17.28 2.99
CA LYS A 580 -14.73 -16.89 1.62
C LYS A 580 -15.98 -16.39 0.89
N PRO A 581 -16.02 -15.15 0.37
CA PRO A 581 -17.21 -14.62 -0.29
C PRO A 581 -17.69 -15.45 -1.48
N SER A 582 -16.77 -16.07 -2.23
CA SER A 582 -17.13 -16.96 -3.34
C SER A 582 -17.76 -18.28 -2.89
N TYR A 583 -17.63 -18.65 -1.61
CA TYR A 583 -18.18 -19.90 -1.07
C TYR A 583 -19.60 -19.71 -0.52
N ALA A 584 -19.86 -18.63 0.24
CA ALA A 584 -21.19 -18.40 0.86
C ALA A 584 -21.67 -16.93 0.77
N GLY A 585 -21.24 -16.18 -0.26
CA GLY A 585 -21.74 -14.84 -0.60
C GLY A 585 -21.26 -13.68 0.30
N LYS A 586 -21.04 -13.92 1.60
CA LYS A 586 -20.67 -12.86 2.57
C LYS A 586 -19.37 -13.17 3.31
N GLY A 587 -18.41 -12.24 3.23
CA GLY A 587 -17.10 -12.33 3.90
C GLY A 587 -17.12 -12.00 5.40
N THR A 588 -17.87 -12.75 6.20
CA THR A 588 -18.03 -12.50 7.64
C THR A 588 -16.85 -13.07 8.43
N LYS A 589 -16.26 -12.27 9.33
CA LYS A 589 -15.20 -12.72 10.24
C LYS A 589 -15.74 -13.72 11.25
N VAL A 590 -15.09 -14.87 11.41
CA VAL A 590 -15.57 -15.99 12.24
C VAL A 590 -14.66 -16.34 13.40
N LEU A 591 -13.35 -16.13 13.26
CA LEU A 591 -12.36 -16.46 14.29
C LEU A 591 -11.24 -15.42 14.29
N GLN A 592 -10.72 -15.12 15.47
CA GLN A 592 -9.51 -14.33 15.67
C GLN A 592 -8.66 -15.00 16.74
N LEU A 593 -7.35 -15.04 16.51
CA LEU A 593 -6.37 -15.63 17.42
C LEU A 593 -5.16 -14.69 17.50
N PRO A 594 -4.73 -14.25 18.70
CA PRO A 594 -3.40 -13.71 18.88
C PRO A 594 -2.38 -14.85 18.76
N ILE A 595 -1.23 -14.58 18.17
CA ILE A 595 -0.12 -15.52 18.02
C ILE A 595 1.13 -14.84 18.55
N PHE A 596 1.82 -15.52 19.46
CA PHE A 596 3.03 -15.01 20.11
C PHE A 596 4.28 -15.78 19.66
N HIS A 597 5.43 -15.37 20.17
CA HIS A 597 6.69 -16.05 19.94
C HIS A 597 6.66 -17.49 20.48
N GLY A 598 6.94 -18.46 19.61
CA GLY A 598 6.95 -19.89 19.91
C GLY A 598 5.62 -20.60 19.71
N ASP A 599 4.52 -19.85 19.51
CA ASP A 599 3.20 -20.46 19.26
C ASP A 599 3.22 -21.22 17.92
N LEU A 600 2.57 -22.40 17.93
CA LEU A 600 2.30 -23.19 16.74
C LEU A 600 0.81 -23.08 16.40
N VAL A 601 0.47 -22.96 15.12
CA VAL A 601 -0.91 -23.01 14.64
C VAL A 601 -1.04 -24.08 13.58
N VAL A 602 -1.97 -25.02 13.77
CA VAL A 602 -2.28 -26.09 12.82
C VAL A 602 -3.69 -25.88 12.29
N MET A 603 -3.85 -25.87 10.98
CA MET A 603 -5.13 -25.87 10.28
C MET A 603 -5.27 -27.21 9.56
N HIS A 604 -6.39 -27.91 9.78
CA HIS A 604 -6.57 -29.26 9.25
C HIS A 604 -7.95 -29.45 8.60
N GLY A 605 -7.94 -30.05 7.41
CA GLY A 605 -9.09 -30.35 6.56
C GLY A 605 -8.94 -29.65 5.20
N THR A 606 -9.20 -30.34 4.09
CA THR A 606 -9.12 -29.70 2.75
C THR A 606 -10.17 -28.60 2.60
N ARG A 607 -11.39 -28.85 3.09
CA ARG A 607 -12.54 -27.97 2.87
C ARG A 607 -12.53 -26.70 3.72
N ILE A 608 -11.86 -26.68 4.88
CA ILE A 608 -11.64 -25.43 5.63
C ILE A 608 -10.82 -24.43 4.81
N HIS A 609 -9.81 -24.89 4.06
CA HIS A 609 -9.00 -24.03 3.21
C HIS A 609 -9.81 -23.46 2.03
N GLN A 610 -10.76 -24.23 1.49
CA GLN A 610 -11.63 -23.77 0.41
C GLN A 610 -12.74 -22.82 0.88
N ALA A 611 -13.27 -23.02 2.08
CA ALA A 611 -14.43 -22.28 2.60
C ALA A 611 -14.07 -21.03 3.40
N TYR A 612 -12.86 -20.96 3.97
CA TYR A 612 -12.42 -19.87 4.84
C TYR A 612 -11.15 -19.20 4.34
N LEU A 613 -11.13 -17.87 4.42
CA LEU A 613 -9.94 -17.05 4.20
C LEU A 613 -9.32 -16.70 5.55
N HIS A 614 -8.00 -16.72 5.62
CA HIS A 614 -7.25 -16.28 6.79
C HIS A 614 -6.29 -15.13 6.45
N ARG A 615 -5.92 -14.34 7.46
CA ARG A 615 -4.92 -13.25 7.34
C ARG A 615 -4.08 -13.18 8.59
N VAL A 616 -2.88 -12.62 8.49
CA VAL A 616 -2.00 -12.34 9.64
C VAL A 616 -1.54 -10.89 9.60
N VAL A 617 -1.75 -10.20 10.72
CA VAL A 617 -1.32 -8.81 10.93
C VAL A 617 -0.36 -8.74 12.12
N PRO A 618 0.96 -8.72 11.88
CA PRO A 618 1.97 -8.40 12.88
C PRO A 618 1.69 -7.09 13.64
N LYS A 619 2.11 -7.05 14.90
CA LYS A 619 1.92 -5.93 15.84
C LYS A 619 3.24 -5.50 16.50
N GLY A 620 4.34 -5.65 15.77
CA GLY A 620 5.68 -5.25 16.19
C GLY A 620 6.62 -5.08 14.99
N LYS A 621 7.92 -5.01 15.25
CA LYS A 621 8.93 -4.61 14.26
C LYS A 621 9.58 -5.75 13.48
N ARG A 622 9.55 -7.00 13.97
CA ARG A 622 10.19 -8.12 13.26
C ARG A 622 9.56 -9.46 13.64
N ARG A 623 9.13 -10.22 12.64
CA ARG A 623 8.56 -11.55 12.81
C ARG A 623 9.01 -12.48 11.70
N PHE A 624 9.18 -13.76 12.02
CA PHE A 624 9.23 -14.85 11.05
C PHE A 624 8.02 -15.77 11.21
N ALA A 625 7.50 -16.26 10.09
CA ALA A 625 6.58 -17.40 10.06
C ALA A 625 7.24 -18.53 9.28
N LEU A 626 7.25 -19.72 9.86
CA LEU A 626 7.71 -20.93 9.20
C LEU A 626 6.49 -21.82 8.99
N THR A 627 5.95 -21.82 7.77
CA THR A 627 4.71 -22.53 7.44
C THR A 627 5.04 -23.79 6.65
N CYS A 628 4.60 -24.93 7.13
CA CYS A 628 4.78 -26.24 6.52
C CYS A 628 3.50 -26.74 5.87
N ARG A 629 3.67 -27.42 4.73
CA ARG A 629 2.60 -28.05 3.96
C ARG A 629 3.08 -29.39 3.42
N ASN A 630 2.12 -30.19 2.99
CA ASN A 630 2.37 -31.33 2.12
C ASN A 630 1.89 -30.95 0.72
N ILE A 631 2.80 -30.93 -0.25
CA ILE A 631 2.52 -30.77 -1.67
C ILE A 631 2.28 -32.15 -2.25
N VAL A 632 1.13 -32.34 -2.90
CA VAL A 632 0.75 -33.61 -3.54
C VAL A 632 1.53 -33.72 -4.85
N LEU A 633 2.65 -34.44 -4.81
CA LEU A 633 3.61 -34.48 -5.92
C LEU A 633 3.00 -35.08 -7.20
N GLU A 634 2.00 -35.95 -7.05
CA GLU A 634 1.25 -36.56 -8.16
C GLU A 634 0.48 -35.53 -9.00
N THR A 635 0.25 -34.32 -8.45
CA THR A 635 -0.37 -33.22 -9.19
C THR A 635 0.62 -32.46 -10.10
N ILE A 636 1.92 -32.77 -10.01
CA ILE A 636 2.94 -32.22 -10.91
C ILE A 636 2.96 -33.06 -12.19
N GLU A 637 2.48 -32.46 -13.29
CA GLU A 637 2.33 -33.12 -14.60
C GLU A 637 3.68 -33.46 -15.24
N ASP A 638 4.69 -32.59 -15.08
CA ASP A 638 6.01 -32.77 -15.65
C ASP A 638 6.83 -33.76 -14.79
N ASP A 639 7.24 -34.87 -15.40
CA ASP A 639 7.91 -35.98 -14.70
C ASP A 639 9.26 -35.58 -14.11
N ASP A 640 10.02 -34.74 -14.82
CA ASP A 640 11.32 -34.24 -14.36
C ASP A 640 11.15 -33.29 -13.17
N ALA A 641 10.21 -32.34 -13.26
CA ALA A 641 9.87 -31.44 -12.16
C ALA A 641 9.32 -32.20 -10.94
N ARG A 642 8.56 -33.28 -11.17
CA ARG A 642 8.06 -34.14 -10.09
C ARG A 642 9.20 -34.91 -9.40
N ALA A 643 10.15 -35.44 -10.17
CA ALA A 643 11.33 -36.10 -9.64
C ALA A 643 12.22 -35.11 -8.86
N GLU A 644 12.41 -33.90 -9.37
CA GLU A 644 13.12 -32.82 -8.68
C GLU A 644 12.41 -32.43 -7.37
N ALA A 645 11.08 -32.28 -7.41
CA ALA A 645 10.28 -31.98 -6.22
C ALA A 645 10.42 -33.07 -5.14
N ALA A 646 10.41 -34.35 -5.55
CA ALA A 646 10.64 -35.48 -4.65
C ALA A 646 12.05 -35.44 -4.05
N GLN A 647 13.08 -35.16 -4.86
CA GLN A 647 14.46 -35.02 -4.40
C GLN A 647 14.62 -33.85 -3.42
N ASN A 648 14.02 -32.70 -3.72
CA ASN A 648 14.08 -31.51 -2.88
C ASN A 648 13.38 -31.72 -1.53
N SER A 649 12.41 -32.63 -1.47
CA SER A 649 11.63 -33.00 -0.29
C SER A 649 12.36 -33.92 0.69
N ILE A 650 13.51 -34.48 0.33
CA ILE A 650 14.25 -35.40 1.19
C ILE A 650 14.83 -34.63 2.38
N LEU A 651 14.43 -35.02 3.59
CA LEU A 651 14.95 -34.43 4.82
C LEU A 651 16.39 -34.91 5.05
N PRO A 652 17.35 -33.99 5.29
CA PRO A 652 18.70 -34.38 5.67
C PRO A 652 18.73 -34.92 7.10
N GLU A 653 19.75 -35.72 7.41
CA GLU A 653 20.13 -35.98 8.80
C GLU A 653 20.61 -34.67 9.44
N VAL A 654 20.12 -34.37 10.64
CA VAL A 654 20.47 -33.17 11.41
C VAL A 654 20.81 -33.60 12.82
N SER A 655 21.56 -32.76 13.55
CA SER A 655 21.93 -33.04 14.93
C SER A 655 20.70 -33.35 15.83
N GLU A 656 20.88 -34.25 16.82
CA GLU A 656 19.84 -34.66 17.81
C GLU A 656 19.25 -33.47 18.58
N LEU A 657 19.96 -32.33 18.57
CA LEU A 657 19.46 -31.05 19.07
C LEU A 657 18.09 -30.69 18.46
N TRP A 658 17.87 -31.01 17.19
CA TRP A 658 16.68 -30.65 16.42
C TRP A 658 15.61 -31.73 16.34
N ASP A 659 15.85 -32.88 16.98
CA ASP A 659 14.82 -33.90 17.12
C ASP A 659 13.66 -33.41 17.99
N TYR A 660 12.46 -33.82 17.59
CA TYR A 660 11.25 -33.40 18.26
C TYR A 660 10.10 -34.40 18.03
N PRO A 661 9.34 -34.79 19.08
CA PRO A 661 9.51 -34.42 20.48
C PRO A 661 10.81 -34.98 21.07
N LYS A 662 11.34 -34.39 22.15
CA LYS A 662 12.52 -34.95 22.84
C LYS A 662 12.12 -36.25 23.56
N ASP A 663 13.03 -37.19 23.74
CA ASP A 663 12.72 -38.46 24.43
C ASP A 663 12.17 -38.22 25.85
N GLU A 664 12.73 -37.23 26.56
CA GLU A 664 12.26 -36.79 27.89
C GLU A 664 10.83 -36.22 27.89
N ASP A 665 10.30 -35.80 26.74
CA ASP A 665 8.95 -35.26 26.61
C ASP A 665 7.88 -36.38 26.56
N VAL A 666 8.28 -37.59 26.16
CA VAL A 666 7.39 -38.76 25.98
C VAL A 666 6.95 -39.35 27.33
N GLU A 667 7.76 -39.21 28.38
CA GLU A 667 7.45 -39.75 29.73
C GLU A 667 6.38 -38.94 30.50
N SER A 668 5.96 -37.76 30.00
CA SER A 668 5.09 -36.83 30.72
C SER A 668 3.60 -36.86 30.35
N HIS A 669 3.12 -37.91 29.66
CA HIS A 669 1.71 -38.06 29.22
C HIS A 669 0.71 -38.19 30.39
N ASN A 670 0.39 -37.08 31.05
CA ASN A 670 -0.82 -36.93 31.86
C ASN A 670 -1.87 -36.15 31.04
N GLU A 671 -2.74 -36.88 30.33
CA GLU A 671 -3.89 -36.32 29.62
C GLU A 671 -4.96 -35.89 30.64
N ASN A 672 -4.99 -34.61 31.03
CA ASN A 672 -6.15 -34.03 31.72
C ASN A 672 -7.15 -33.48 30.68
N ALA A 673 -8.31 -34.14 30.56
CA ALA A 673 -9.39 -33.71 29.68
C ALA A 673 -10.02 -32.38 30.17
N GLY A 674 -9.85 -31.32 29.38
CA GLY A 674 -10.50 -30.02 29.61
C GLY A 674 -11.98 -30.04 29.18
N ALA A 675 -12.77 -29.11 29.71
CA ALA A 675 -14.21 -29.02 29.48
C ALA A 675 -14.56 -28.54 28.04
N SER A 676 -15.30 -29.36 27.29
CA SER A 676 -15.89 -29.02 25.98
C SER A 676 -17.12 -28.12 26.13
N LYS A 677 -17.19 -27.00 25.40
CA LYS A 677 -18.31 -26.03 25.44
C LYS A 677 -18.50 -25.28 24.12
N ARG A 678 -19.71 -24.78 23.85
CA ARG A 678 -19.98 -23.80 22.78
C ARG A 678 -19.30 -22.46 23.08
N ALA A 679 -18.87 -21.79 22.01
CA ALA A 679 -18.01 -20.62 22.08
C ALA A 679 -18.56 -19.37 22.79
N VAL A 680 -19.87 -19.29 23.05
CA VAL A 680 -20.59 -18.04 23.39
C VAL A 680 -21.25 -18.07 24.78
N ASP A 681 -21.15 -19.17 25.53
CA ASP A 681 -21.78 -19.28 26.86
C ASP A 681 -20.91 -18.64 27.95
N GLU A 682 -20.82 -17.30 27.97
CA GLU A 682 -20.53 -16.54 29.19
C GLU A 682 -21.80 -15.79 29.62
N PRO A 683 -22.25 -15.92 30.89
CA PRO A 683 -23.39 -15.17 31.38
C PRO A 683 -23.01 -13.69 31.49
N GLN A 684 -23.71 -12.83 30.75
CA GLN A 684 -23.65 -11.39 30.95
C GLN A 684 -24.11 -11.06 32.37
N SER A 685 -23.17 -10.72 33.27
CA SER A 685 -23.53 -10.16 34.57
C SER A 685 -24.20 -8.81 34.33
N THR A 686 -25.51 -8.76 34.49
CA THR A 686 -26.30 -7.54 34.52
C THR A 686 -26.02 -6.79 35.81
N THR A 687 -24.98 -5.94 35.82
CA THR A 687 -24.83 -4.92 36.85
C THR A 687 -25.60 -3.67 36.43
N GLY A 688 -26.64 -3.37 37.21
CA GLY A 688 -27.58 -2.28 37.00
C GLY A 688 -26.89 -0.93 36.86
N ARG A 689 -27.32 -0.19 35.84
CA ARG A 689 -26.88 1.15 35.50
C ARG A 689 -27.58 2.15 36.44
N THR A 690 -26.90 2.62 37.48
CA THR A 690 -27.37 3.72 38.31
C THR A 690 -27.30 5.06 37.56
N THR A 691 -28.26 5.91 37.88
CA THR A 691 -28.72 7.09 37.16
C THR A 691 -27.82 8.32 37.30
N LYS A 692 -27.84 9.11 36.23
CA LYS A 692 -27.53 10.55 36.06
C LYS A 692 -27.30 11.36 37.34
N ARG A 693 -26.17 12.09 37.39
CA ARG A 693 -25.99 13.28 38.24
C ARG A 693 -25.96 14.54 37.37
N HIS A 694 -26.95 15.40 37.56
CA HIS A 694 -27.00 16.77 37.05
C HIS A 694 -25.80 17.57 37.57
N LYS A 695 -25.17 18.37 36.71
CA LYS A 695 -24.32 19.50 37.09
C LYS A 695 -25.18 20.76 37.09
N THR A 696 -25.34 21.35 38.27
CA THR A 696 -25.80 22.71 38.50
C THR A 696 -24.68 23.72 38.21
N GLU A 697 -25.13 24.91 37.85
CA GLU A 697 -24.39 26.13 37.52
C GLU A 697 -23.46 26.60 38.65
N ALA A 698 -22.26 27.05 38.25
CA ALA A 698 -21.53 28.24 38.71
C ALA A 698 -20.34 28.45 37.79
#